data_AF-A0A4R6PYL9-F1
#
_entry.id   AF-A0A4R6PYL9-F1
#
_cell.length_a   1.000
_cell.length_b   1.000
_cell.length_c   1.000
_cell.angle_alpha   90.00
_cell.angle_beta   90.00
_cell.angle_gamma   90.00
#
_symmetry.space_group_name_H-M   'P 1'
#
loop_
_entity.id
_entity.type
_entity.pdbx_description
1 polymer ?
#
loop_
_entity_poly.entity_id
_entity_poly.type
_entity_poly.pdbx_seq_one_letter_code
_entity_poly.pdbx_strand_id
1 'polypeptide(L)'
;MEVSKKIATIVLSIVVLLAMTPMMAYADTSPQSNVAKIGTTEYASVQAAVKAVTTDAQTTITLEKDSTEAGVIVPESKNITFDLGNHTLTINKGVGSSGTETNGMQLLKGSNITIENGTVCSAQNPTVKSGDPGSFFILIQNYSNLKLNNVVADGQYCRDNGYVVSNNCGSTSFTNTTIKAPMTGQHAFDSCHFNAYATPTVTVNDGCSINGNIETSHEGTNDGTNGKIVINGGSLTPTTAGSAQCVLSSIAAGKSAAVTLGADMTGELSVQKNTTATLYLNGHNITGASYTDYNTGNYDAHPTIKNAGTLTVKGKGIIQAVSNGESALFNTEGGNVTCSGGDFAAAGWYSIRNEGTMSLADECKADTKNGVNASTIINGKSSHTPGTMTDNAKLTITGGEYIGYYNVIKNGDTKAELDIQGGTFTVPANSTCTSKNVIKNYGTCTATINGGTFKNETMTGIDHLLAKKNTTDQDYVVRGGTFSADPSTYVASGYVVSKSGSDYTVAGYIPPKTNTNTTTTPTGKVETTTTTTPDVTTTATGQVTATVSDTEASNILNSVKNAEATGGNVDTKVVIAVTGETGADKVYVSMPAAAVNALATDTNATVTFDTAVADVTLDQKALDAVAGAVGGAGQVTLEVSNIALESLPAALQNGLGKDAKVLDLKLATPKGNVTNFNGGTVTVETQIPASIEAEDAACIYLDNDNNAFAVPGKAVKGANGQMDYQFTTGHNSHYAIVTKENAEKAIAATTASQNAKTKKAVKATKVKLSKKASAKKAKLNWKASGTVSLTTYRVYRSAKKASGYKCIKTVKSTHYTFKKNAKKHYYYKVRAYKKVAGVNVYTNYSNILRI
;
A
#
# COMPACT_ATOMS: atom_id res chain seq x y z
N MET A 1 36.21 -18.40 6.72
CA MET A 1 37.09 -17.36 7.28
C MET A 1 36.50 -16.90 8.59
N GLU A 2 37.00 -17.44 9.69
CA GLU A 2 36.82 -16.93 11.03
C GLU A 2 37.74 -15.72 11.25
N VAL A 3 37.22 -14.65 11.85
CA VAL A 3 37.95 -13.72 12.74
C VAL A 3 36.90 -13.18 13.73
N SER A 4 36.64 -13.95 14.79
CA SER A 4 37.04 -13.71 16.18
C SER A 4 36.19 -12.70 16.98
N LYS A 5 35.16 -13.25 17.64
CA LYS A 5 34.65 -12.80 18.94
C LYS A 5 35.77 -12.89 19.99
N LYS A 6 36.21 -11.77 20.56
CA LYS A 6 36.90 -11.65 21.87
C LYS A 6 37.33 -10.19 22.04
N ILE A 7 36.59 -9.43 22.87
CA ILE A 7 37.00 -8.32 23.74
C ILE A 7 35.71 -7.76 24.36
N ALA A 8 35.32 -8.31 25.52
CA ALA A 8 34.46 -7.70 26.56
C ALA A 8 34.12 -8.75 27.66
N THR A 9 35.09 -9.54 28.11
CA THR A 9 34.90 -10.50 29.22
C THR A 9 36.20 -10.72 30.01
N ILE A 10 36.87 -9.64 30.41
CA ILE A 10 37.98 -9.68 31.40
C ILE A 10 37.98 -8.37 32.22
N VAL A 11 36.98 -8.14 33.09
CA VAL A 11 37.09 -7.33 34.33
C VAL A 11 36.03 -7.80 35.36
N LEU A 12 35.80 -9.12 35.51
CA LEU A 12 34.86 -9.62 36.54
C LEU A 12 35.28 -10.98 37.09
N SER A 13 36.55 -11.16 37.44
CA SER A 13 37.04 -12.43 38.01
C SER A 13 38.22 -12.33 38.99
N ILE A 14 38.57 -11.16 39.53
CA ILE A 14 39.68 -11.02 40.52
C ILE A 14 39.29 -10.19 41.77
N VAL A 15 38.00 -10.07 42.13
CA VAL A 15 37.61 -9.57 43.48
C VAL A 15 36.43 -10.37 44.05
N VAL A 16 36.49 -11.71 43.95
CA VAL A 16 35.54 -12.63 44.62
C VAL A 16 36.26 -13.58 45.60
N LEU A 17 37.52 -13.30 45.97
CA LEU A 17 38.29 -14.18 46.87
C LEU A 17 39.08 -13.45 47.97
N LEU A 18 38.48 -12.42 48.58
CA LEU A 18 39.00 -11.75 49.80
C LEU A 18 37.87 -11.06 50.58
N ALA A 19 36.88 -11.83 51.02
CA ALA A 19 35.91 -11.41 52.06
C ALA A 19 35.17 -12.61 52.67
N MET A 20 35.90 -13.62 53.13
CA MET A 20 35.38 -14.62 54.07
C MET A 20 36.27 -14.64 55.30
N THR A 21 36.02 -13.71 56.21
CA THR A 21 36.46 -13.78 57.61
C THR A 21 35.25 -13.44 58.49
N PRO A 22 34.99 -14.19 59.58
CA PRO A 22 33.90 -13.88 60.49
C PRO A 22 34.19 -12.54 61.17
N MET A 23 33.37 -11.52 60.88
CA MET A 23 33.50 -10.21 61.51
C MET A 23 33.02 -10.35 62.96
N MET A 24 33.96 -10.30 63.90
CA MET A 24 33.68 -10.09 65.32
C MET A 24 32.94 -8.76 65.47
N ALA A 25 31.87 -8.77 66.28
CA ALA A 25 31.13 -7.59 66.67
C ALA A 25 32.07 -6.61 67.40
N TYR A 26 32.48 -5.55 66.72
CA TYR A 26 32.93 -4.32 67.36
C TYR A 26 31.68 -3.45 67.56
N ALA A 27 31.39 -3.11 68.81
CA ALA A 27 30.45 -2.05 69.13
C ALA A 27 31.03 -0.75 68.55
N ASP A 28 30.47 -0.30 67.42
CA ASP A 28 30.82 0.98 66.83
C ASP A 28 30.12 2.10 67.61
N THR A 29 30.93 2.88 68.33
CA THR A 29 30.52 4.12 68.99
C THR A 29 30.76 5.32 68.07
N SER A 30 30.43 5.20 66.78
CA SER A 30 30.41 6.34 65.87
C SER A 30 29.24 7.28 66.22
N PRO A 31 29.44 8.62 66.18
CA PRO A 31 28.39 9.58 66.51
C PRO A 31 27.19 9.34 65.59
N GLN A 32 26.00 9.27 66.19
CA GLN A 32 24.73 9.09 65.50
C GLN A 32 24.62 10.15 64.40
N SER A 33 24.86 9.75 63.15
CA SER A 33 24.92 10.68 62.03
C SER A 33 23.51 11.21 61.79
N ASN A 34 23.30 12.48 62.14
CA ASN A 34 22.02 13.17 61.97
C ASN A 34 21.54 13.05 60.52
N VAL A 35 20.22 12.91 60.36
CA VAL A 35 19.58 12.61 59.07
C VAL A 35 18.73 13.77 58.59
N ALA A 36 18.21 14.58 59.51
CA ALA A 36 17.35 15.71 59.19
C ALA A 36 17.76 16.96 59.97
N LYS A 37 17.42 18.14 59.47
CA LYS A 37 17.64 19.42 60.17
C LYS A 37 16.45 20.37 60.08
N ILE A 38 16.36 21.27 61.05
CA ILE A 38 15.49 22.45 61.04
C ILE A 38 16.38 23.67 61.23
N GLY A 39 16.50 24.51 60.21
CA GLY A 39 17.51 25.58 60.18
C GLY A 39 18.91 24.98 60.33
N THR A 40 19.60 25.30 61.43
CA THR A 40 20.93 24.76 61.78
C THR A 40 20.88 23.63 62.81
N THR A 41 19.70 23.31 63.36
CA THR A 41 19.56 22.27 64.38
C THR A 41 19.38 20.91 63.73
N GLU A 42 20.24 19.97 64.07
CA GLU A 42 20.26 18.61 63.50
C GLU A 42 19.51 17.60 64.37
N TYR A 43 18.93 16.58 63.75
CA TYR A 43 18.12 15.54 64.37
C TYR A 43 18.52 14.14 63.86
N ALA A 44 18.51 13.17 64.78
CA ALA A 44 18.86 11.78 64.48
C ALA A 44 17.81 11.00 63.66
N SER A 45 16.59 11.53 63.50
CA SER A 45 15.53 10.97 62.64
C SER A 45 14.60 12.08 62.14
N VAL A 46 13.94 11.87 61.00
CA VAL A 46 12.85 12.74 60.50
C VAL A 46 11.74 12.82 61.55
N GLN A 47 11.37 11.71 62.18
CA GLN A 47 10.35 11.71 63.24
C GLN A 47 10.76 12.54 64.47
N ALA A 48 12.05 12.58 64.82
CA ALA A 48 12.54 13.44 65.90
C ALA A 48 12.44 14.93 65.54
N ALA A 49 12.76 15.29 64.29
CA ALA A 49 12.55 16.65 63.78
C ALA A 49 11.06 17.04 63.81
N VAL A 50 10.15 16.14 63.40
CA VAL A 50 8.70 16.36 63.48
C VAL A 50 8.23 16.61 64.92
N LYS A 51 8.74 15.86 65.90
CA LYS A 51 8.40 16.06 67.33
C LYS A 51 8.86 17.41 67.88
N ALA A 52 9.90 18.01 67.30
CA ALA A 52 10.39 19.32 67.70
C ALA A 52 9.51 20.47 67.18
N VAL A 53 8.63 20.22 66.20
CA VAL A 53 7.66 21.21 65.71
C VAL A 53 6.47 21.28 66.66
N THR A 54 6.48 22.26 67.57
CA THR A 54 5.45 22.42 68.61
C THR A 54 4.35 23.43 68.25
N THR A 55 4.54 24.24 67.22
CA THR A 55 3.60 25.28 66.76
C THR A 55 3.04 24.97 65.36
N ASP A 56 2.18 25.84 64.85
CA ASP A 56 1.62 25.83 63.49
C ASP A 56 2.34 26.79 62.53
N ALA A 57 3.44 27.41 62.97
CA ALA A 57 4.31 28.19 62.10
C ALA A 57 4.97 27.27 61.06
N GLN A 58 5.04 27.72 59.81
CA GLN A 58 5.67 26.94 58.74
C GLN A 58 7.11 26.61 59.12
N THR A 59 7.41 25.32 59.18
CA THR A 59 8.73 24.80 59.54
C THR A 59 9.24 23.87 58.45
N THR A 60 10.45 24.11 57.95
CA THR A 60 11.10 23.22 56.98
C THR A 60 11.99 22.20 57.70
N ILE A 61 11.74 20.92 57.43
CA ILE A 61 12.59 19.79 57.80
C ILE A 61 13.32 19.37 56.52
N THR A 62 14.64 19.54 56.49
CA THR A 62 15.48 19.13 55.36
C THR A 62 16.10 17.76 55.63
N LEU A 63 16.00 16.84 54.68
CA LEU A 63 16.71 15.56 54.69
C LEU A 63 18.14 15.79 54.15
N GLU A 64 19.16 15.37 54.89
CA GLU A 64 20.57 15.68 54.56
C GLU A 64 21.27 14.56 53.77
N LYS A 65 20.66 13.38 53.71
CA LYS A 65 21.18 12.18 53.04
C LYS A 65 20.07 11.16 52.85
N ASP A 66 20.30 10.19 51.97
CA ASP A 66 19.44 9.01 51.90
C ASP A 66 19.38 8.33 53.27
N SER A 67 18.17 7.98 53.71
CA SER A 67 17.93 7.47 55.06
C SER A 67 16.88 6.36 55.03
N THR A 68 17.09 5.34 55.88
CA THR A 68 16.10 4.29 56.15
C THR A 68 15.59 4.45 57.57
N GLU A 69 14.29 4.74 57.73
CA GLU A 69 13.70 5.15 59.00
C GLU A 69 12.41 4.40 59.31
N ALA A 70 12.03 4.43 60.59
CA ALA A 70 10.67 4.08 60.97
C ALA A 70 9.68 5.12 60.41
N GLY A 71 8.41 4.74 60.27
CA GLY A 71 7.39 5.59 59.70
C GLY A 71 7.18 6.90 60.45
N VAL A 72 6.62 7.88 59.73
CA VAL A 72 6.49 9.27 60.19
C VAL A 72 5.03 9.58 60.52
N ILE A 73 4.78 10.07 61.73
CA ILE A 73 3.49 10.59 62.19
C ILE A 73 3.62 12.09 62.37
N VAL A 74 2.83 12.86 61.60
CA VAL A 74 2.65 14.30 61.81
C VAL A 74 1.38 14.52 62.64
N PRO A 75 1.50 15.08 63.86
CA PRO A 75 0.35 15.40 64.71
C PRO A 75 -0.63 16.38 64.05
N GLU A 76 -1.83 16.50 64.62
CA GLU A 76 -2.81 17.50 64.17
C GLU A 76 -2.27 18.94 64.25
N SER A 77 -2.82 19.80 63.40
CA SER A 77 -2.55 21.25 63.39
C SER A 77 -1.06 21.60 63.29
N LYS A 78 -0.38 21.08 62.26
CA LYS A 78 1.03 21.35 61.96
C LYS A 78 1.20 22.00 60.58
N ASN A 79 2.25 22.80 60.41
CA ASN A 79 2.61 23.38 59.12
C ASN A 79 4.06 23.03 58.80
N ILE A 80 4.27 21.97 58.01
CA ILE A 80 5.59 21.36 57.81
C ILE A 80 5.89 21.21 56.32
N THR A 81 7.07 21.67 55.91
CA THR A 81 7.68 21.31 54.63
C THR A 81 8.76 20.26 54.87
N PHE A 82 8.61 19.07 54.30
CA PHE A 82 9.66 18.08 54.16
C PHE A 82 10.40 18.33 52.84
N ASP A 83 11.53 19.02 52.90
CA ASP A 83 12.44 19.16 51.76
C ASP A 83 13.39 17.97 51.76
N LEU A 84 13.21 17.05 50.83
CA LEU A 84 13.99 15.82 50.78
C LEU A 84 15.40 16.04 50.20
N GLY A 85 15.76 17.25 49.73
CA GLY A 85 17.14 17.57 49.34
C GLY A 85 17.68 16.75 48.15
N ASN A 86 16.80 16.22 47.31
CA ASN A 86 17.02 15.20 46.28
C ASN A 86 17.45 13.81 46.82
N HIS A 87 17.25 13.56 48.11
CA HIS A 87 17.51 12.29 48.76
C HIS A 87 16.28 11.38 48.80
N THR A 88 16.52 10.13 49.20
CA THR A 88 15.52 9.07 49.36
C THR A 88 15.24 8.82 50.84
N LEU A 89 13.98 9.00 51.24
CA LEU A 89 13.45 8.55 52.52
C LEU A 89 12.80 7.17 52.35
N THR A 90 13.48 6.14 52.85
CA THR A 90 13.00 4.74 52.83
C THR A 90 12.35 4.39 54.17
N ILE A 91 11.09 3.98 54.16
CA ILE A 91 10.36 3.63 55.39
C ILE A 91 10.42 2.12 55.64
N ASN A 92 10.96 1.69 56.79
CA ASN A 92 11.15 0.27 57.14
C ASN A 92 10.20 -0.25 58.22
N LYS A 93 9.38 0.62 58.83
CA LYS A 93 8.43 0.24 59.86
C LYS A 93 7.15 1.05 59.74
N GLY A 94 6.00 0.38 59.78
CA GLY A 94 4.69 1.02 59.64
C GLY A 94 4.28 1.86 60.84
N VAL A 95 3.42 2.83 60.58
CA VAL A 95 2.72 3.70 61.55
C VAL A 95 1.21 3.60 61.35
N GLY A 96 0.47 4.04 62.36
CA GLY A 96 -0.98 3.98 62.39
C GLY A 96 -1.50 3.84 63.82
N SER A 97 -2.81 3.69 63.96
CA SER A 97 -3.43 3.29 65.23
C SER A 97 -3.02 1.85 65.60
N SER A 98 -3.07 1.53 66.89
CA SER A 98 -2.75 0.18 67.37
C SER A 98 -3.63 -0.88 66.70
N GLY A 99 -3.00 -1.84 66.03
CA GLY A 99 -3.66 -2.91 65.26
C GLY A 99 -3.87 -2.59 63.78
N THR A 100 -3.51 -1.39 63.31
CA THR A 100 -3.63 -0.96 61.91
C THR A 100 -2.38 -0.22 61.43
N GLU A 101 -1.20 -0.53 61.98
CA GLU A 101 0.07 0.13 61.66
C GLU A 101 0.63 -0.30 60.28
N THR A 102 -0.16 -0.10 59.22
CA THR A 102 0.12 -0.52 57.84
C THR A 102 0.56 0.62 56.93
N ASN A 103 0.79 1.82 57.48
CA ASN A 103 1.06 3.02 56.71
C ASN A 103 2.55 3.41 56.79
N GLY A 104 3.14 3.94 55.72
CA GLY A 104 4.52 4.47 55.77
C GLY A 104 4.59 5.82 56.50
N MET A 105 3.69 6.73 56.14
CA MET A 105 3.51 8.04 56.77
C MET A 105 2.04 8.26 57.13
N GLN A 106 1.78 8.89 58.28
CA GLN A 106 0.44 9.28 58.73
C GLN A 106 0.40 10.79 58.98
N LEU A 107 -0.34 11.51 58.15
CA LEU A 107 -0.46 12.97 58.20
C LEU A 107 -1.83 13.34 58.78
N LEU A 108 -1.88 13.87 60.00
CA LEU A 108 -3.14 14.13 60.70
C LEU A 108 -3.75 15.52 60.41
N LYS A 109 -5.07 15.57 60.48
CA LYS A 109 -5.94 16.70 60.11
C LYS A 109 -5.56 18.06 60.70
N GLY A 110 -6.05 19.11 60.04
CA GLY A 110 -5.77 20.50 60.40
C GLY A 110 -4.35 20.94 60.02
N SER A 111 -3.55 20.06 59.40
CA SER A 111 -2.18 20.34 59.02
C SER A 111 -2.06 20.80 57.56
N ASN A 112 -1.01 21.58 57.28
CA ASN A 112 -0.55 21.95 55.94
C ASN A 112 0.83 21.33 55.71
N ILE A 113 0.91 20.33 54.84
CA ILE A 113 2.11 19.53 54.63
C ILE A 113 2.58 19.71 53.18
N THR A 114 3.85 20.03 53.01
CA THR A 114 4.52 19.94 51.71
C THR A 114 5.60 18.86 51.81
N ILE A 115 5.68 17.98 50.81
CA ILE A 115 6.83 17.10 50.60
C ILE A 115 7.41 17.50 49.25
N GLU A 116 8.71 17.76 49.19
CA GLU A 116 9.35 18.23 47.97
C GLU A 116 10.76 17.70 47.75
N ASN A 117 11.19 17.73 46.48
CA ASN A 117 12.55 17.47 46.03
C ASN A 117 13.15 16.14 46.50
N GLY A 118 12.60 15.00 46.09
CA GLY A 118 13.22 13.71 46.39
C GLY A 118 12.28 12.53 46.30
N THR A 119 12.64 11.44 46.97
CA THR A 119 11.89 10.18 46.90
C THR A 119 11.40 9.75 48.28
N VAL A 120 10.13 9.33 48.35
CA VAL A 120 9.59 8.57 49.49
C VAL A 120 9.28 7.18 48.99
N CYS A 121 9.78 6.15 49.67
CA CYS A 121 9.54 4.75 49.27
C CYS A 121 9.43 3.82 50.48
N SER A 122 8.86 2.64 50.26
CA SER A 122 8.90 1.54 51.24
C SER A 122 10.23 0.80 51.16
N ALA A 123 10.74 0.33 52.30
CA ALA A 123 11.78 -0.71 52.31
C ALA A 123 11.23 -2.03 51.76
N GLN A 124 12.12 -2.91 51.32
CA GLN A 124 11.78 -4.30 51.04
C GLN A 124 11.48 -5.01 52.37
N ASN A 125 10.31 -5.65 52.48
CA ASN A 125 9.84 -6.35 53.69
C ASN A 125 9.84 -5.47 54.96
N PRO A 126 9.08 -4.36 54.99
CA PRO A 126 9.01 -3.52 56.17
C PRO A 126 8.35 -4.25 57.35
N THR A 127 8.56 -3.76 58.57
CA THR A 127 7.90 -4.27 59.76
C THR A 127 6.55 -3.56 59.95
N VAL A 128 5.44 -4.27 59.78
CA VAL A 128 4.07 -3.77 60.06
C VAL A 128 3.39 -4.65 61.10
N LYS A 129 2.51 -4.07 61.92
CA LYS A 129 1.87 -4.81 63.01
C LYS A 129 0.46 -5.27 62.62
N SER A 130 0.42 -6.35 61.84
CA SER A 130 -0.76 -7.23 61.70
C SER A 130 -0.46 -8.72 61.95
N GLY A 131 0.82 -9.09 62.12
CA GLY A 131 1.24 -10.49 62.38
C GLY A 131 1.96 -11.18 61.22
N ASP A 132 2.04 -10.55 60.04
CA ASP A 132 2.64 -11.14 58.83
C ASP A 132 3.92 -10.42 58.39
N PRO A 133 4.89 -11.08 57.71
CA PRO A 133 5.87 -10.39 56.88
C PRO A 133 5.11 -9.59 55.82
N GLY A 134 5.14 -8.26 55.84
CA GLY A 134 4.11 -7.50 55.12
C GLY A 134 4.53 -6.13 54.65
N SER A 135 4.46 -5.93 53.33
CA SER A 135 4.43 -4.64 52.64
C SER A 135 3.35 -3.68 53.19
N PHE A 136 3.58 -2.36 53.09
CA PHE A 136 2.59 -1.35 53.50
C PHE A 136 1.30 -1.42 52.69
N PHE A 137 0.15 -1.14 53.32
CA PHE A 137 -1.07 -0.88 52.58
C PHE A 137 -1.03 0.46 51.90
N ILE A 138 -0.56 1.47 52.64
CA ILE A 138 -0.63 2.87 52.24
C ILE A 138 0.74 3.48 52.47
N LEU A 139 1.44 3.95 51.43
CA LEU A 139 2.73 4.60 51.65
C LEU A 139 2.55 5.93 52.38
N ILE A 140 1.64 6.78 51.92
CA ILE A 140 1.29 8.06 52.52
C ILE A 140 -0.22 8.10 52.81
N GLN A 141 -0.58 7.98 54.09
CA GLN A 141 -1.95 8.18 54.55
C GLN A 141 -2.15 9.66 54.91
N ASN A 142 -3.03 10.34 54.19
CA ASN A 142 -3.27 11.76 54.35
C ASN A 142 -4.67 12.08 54.90
N TYR A 143 -4.69 12.85 55.99
CA TYR A 143 -5.87 13.52 56.53
C TYR A 143 -5.72 15.06 56.53
N SER A 144 -4.68 15.59 55.87
CA SER A 144 -4.23 16.99 55.92
C SER A 144 -4.42 17.71 54.58
N ASN A 145 -4.08 18.99 54.51
CA ASN A 145 -3.72 19.59 53.23
C ASN A 145 -2.31 19.10 52.85
N LEU A 146 -2.15 18.50 51.67
CA LEU A 146 -0.89 17.92 51.21
C LEU A 146 -0.48 18.49 49.85
N LYS A 147 0.79 18.84 49.70
CA LYS A 147 1.41 19.16 48.42
C LYS A 147 2.60 18.23 48.19
N LEU A 148 2.58 17.47 47.10
CA LEU A 148 3.76 16.80 46.55
C LEU A 148 4.31 17.64 45.41
N ASN A 149 5.57 18.06 45.51
CA ASN A 149 6.18 18.97 44.55
C ASN A 149 7.58 18.47 44.17
N ASN A 150 7.76 18.03 42.92
CA ASN A 150 9.03 17.42 42.50
C ASN A 150 9.41 16.20 43.36
N VAL A 151 8.43 15.30 43.57
CA VAL A 151 8.58 14.10 44.41
C VAL A 151 8.39 12.84 43.59
N VAL A 152 9.15 11.80 43.91
CA VAL A 152 8.84 10.41 43.52
C VAL A 152 8.23 9.70 44.73
N ALA A 153 6.96 9.32 44.65
CA ALA A 153 6.35 8.42 45.62
C ALA A 153 6.38 6.99 45.06
N ASP A 154 7.24 6.14 45.62
CA ASP A 154 7.55 4.82 45.07
C ASP A 154 6.94 3.68 45.90
N GLY A 155 5.86 3.11 45.37
CA GLY A 155 5.10 2.01 45.94
C GLY A 155 5.58 0.61 45.55
N GLN A 156 6.78 0.45 44.97
CA GLN A 156 7.30 -0.83 44.48
C GLN A 156 7.28 -1.97 45.51
N TYR A 157 7.42 -1.67 46.80
CA TYR A 157 7.38 -2.65 47.88
C TYR A 157 6.14 -2.50 48.79
N CYS A 158 5.14 -1.75 48.33
CA CYS A 158 3.81 -1.74 48.96
C CYS A 158 2.98 -2.94 48.46
N ARG A 159 1.83 -3.20 49.08
CA ARG A 159 1.04 -4.42 48.79
C ARG A 159 0.22 -4.32 47.51
N ASP A 160 -0.16 -5.47 46.96
CA ASP A 160 -1.20 -5.58 45.92
C ASP A 160 -2.51 -4.95 46.41
N ASN A 161 -3.23 -4.28 45.51
CA ASN A 161 -4.42 -3.47 45.83
C ASN A 161 -4.19 -2.37 46.89
N GLY A 162 -2.92 -2.05 47.21
CA GLY A 162 -2.57 -0.96 48.12
C GLY A 162 -2.63 0.42 47.49
N TYR A 163 -2.34 1.45 48.29
CA TYR A 163 -2.34 2.84 47.88
C TYR A 163 -0.94 3.44 48.06
N VAL A 164 -0.46 4.21 47.09
CA VAL A 164 0.75 5.00 47.31
C VAL A 164 0.39 6.27 48.09
N VAL A 165 -0.68 6.96 47.70
CA VAL A 165 -1.19 8.13 48.43
C VAL A 165 -2.69 7.97 48.66
N SER A 166 -3.12 7.78 49.91
CA SER A 166 -4.55 7.77 50.24
C SER A 166 -4.97 9.09 50.88
N ASN A 167 -6.02 9.72 50.36
CA ASN A 167 -6.47 11.06 50.75
C ASN A 167 -7.90 11.04 51.32
N ASN A 168 -8.01 11.09 52.64
CA ASN A 168 -9.30 10.94 53.34
C ASN A 168 -9.86 12.26 53.90
N CYS A 169 -9.06 13.32 53.88
CA CYS A 169 -9.46 14.65 54.32
C CYS A 169 -8.51 15.71 53.73
N GLY A 170 -9.00 16.94 53.61
CA GLY A 170 -8.21 18.07 53.13
C GLY A 170 -7.99 18.10 51.63
N SER A 171 -7.19 19.06 51.21
CA SER A 171 -6.82 19.27 49.80
C SER A 171 -5.43 18.72 49.51
N THR A 172 -5.34 17.82 48.53
CA THR A 172 -4.08 17.26 48.05
C THR A 172 -3.77 17.78 46.65
N SER A 173 -2.50 18.12 46.38
CA SER A 173 -2.05 18.54 45.06
C SER A 173 -0.71 17.92 44.68
N PHE A 174 -0.58 17.55 43.41
CA PHE A 174 0.63 17.00 42.81
C PHE A 174 1.14 17.95 41.74
N THR A 175 2.43 18.29 41.79
CA THR A 175 3.13 19.09 40.77
C THR A 175 4.48 18.45 40.47
N ASN A 176 4.79 18.20 39.20
CA ASN A 176 6.02 17.52 38.77
C ASN A 176 6.29 16.23 39.57
N THR A 177 5.24 15.52 39.94
CA THR A 177 5.32 14.37 40.84
C THR A 177 5.20 13.08 40.04
N THR A 178 6.04 12.11 40.37
CA THR A 178 5.94 10.75 39.86
C THR A 178 5.37 9.86 40.96
N ILE A 179 4.28 9.16 40.68
CA ILE A 179 3.76 8.11 41.58
C ILE A 179 3.95 6.78 40.86
N LYS A 180 4.64 5.84 41.52
CA LYS A 180 4.84 4.47 40.99
C LYS A 180 4.04 3.50 41.83
N ALA A 181 2.98 2.93 41.25
CA ALA A 181 2.21 1.86 41.84
C ALA A 181 2.24 0.60 40.95
N PRO A 182 3.39 -0.11 40.89
CA PRO A 182 3.58 -1.21 39.93
C PRO A 182 2.93 -2.54 40.36
N MET A 183 2.39 -2.63 41.58
CA MET A 183 1.83 -3.89 42.10
C MET A 183 0.44 -4.16 41.53
N THR A 184 -0.02 -5.41 41.60
CA THR A 184 -1.27 -5.82 40.95
C THR A 184 -2.46 -5.12 41.62
N GLY A 185 -3.30 -4.44 40.82
CA GLY A 185 -4.46 -3.70 41.32
C GLY A 185 -4.12 -2.49 42.19
N GLN A 186 -2.84 -2.10 42.28
CA GLN A 186 -2.40 -1.02 43.17
C GLN A 186 -2.88 0.35 42.68
N HIS A 187 -3.23 1.19 43.65
CA HIS A 187 -3.68 2.54 43.44
C HIS A 187 -2.53 3.52 43.62
N ALA A 188 -2.28 4.35 42.61
CA ALA A 188 -1.41 5.50 42.74
C ALA A 188 -1.96 6.47 43.80
N PHE A 189 -3.24 6.78 43.73
CA PHE A 189 -3.93 7.52 44.78
C PHE A 189 -5.45 7.35 44.75
N ASP A 190 -6.09 7.68 45.87
CA ASP A 190 -7.55 7.83 45.95
C ASP A 190 -7.97 9.24 46.39
N SER A 191 -9.26 9.51 46.29
CA SER A 191 -9.94 10.59 47.03
C SER A 191 -11.10 9.95 47.80
N CYS A 192 -10.82 9.54 49.04
CA CYS A 192 -11.71 8.71 49.84
C CYS A 192 -12.60 9.54 50.76
N HIS A 193 -13.88 9.71 50.44
CA HIS A 193 -14.83 10.38 51.33
C HIS A 193 -15.18 9.50 52.53
N PHE A 194 -14.93 10.01 53.72
CA PHE A 194 -15.38 9.42 54.98
C PHE A 194 -16.29 10.42 55.70
N ASN A 195 -17.50 10.00 56.10
CA ASN A 195 -18.56 10.89 56.61
C ASN A 195 -18.14 11.78 57.80
N ALA A 196 -17.10 11.41 58.54
CA ALA A 196 -16.59 12.21 59.66
C ALA A 196 -15.72 13.41 59.23
N TYR A 197 -15.37 13.52 57.94
CA TYR A 197 -14.50 14.55 57.39
C TYR A 197 -15.17 15.29 56.22
N ALA A 198 -14.71 16.52 55.97
CA ALA A 198 -15.07 17.25 54.77
C ALA A 198 -14.61 16.47 53.53
N THR A 199 -15.38 16.56 52.44
CA THR A 199 -15.09 15.86 51.19
C THR A 199 -13.68 16.18 50.69
N PRO A 200 -12.79 15.18 50.55
CA PRO A 200 -11.44 15.41 50.09
C PRO A 200 -11.40 15.86 48.63
N THR A 201 -10.37 16.60 48.26
CA THR A 201 -10.07 16.92 46.85
C THR A 201 -8.62 16.62 46.53
N VAL A 202 -8.37 15.90 45.44
CA VAL A 202 -7.03 15.68 44.88
C VAL A 202 -6.91 16.42 43.55
N THR A 203 -5.85 17.19 43.36
CA THR A 203 -5.56 17.92 42.12
C THR A 203 -4.25 17.46 41.50
N VAL A 204 -4.30 16.93 40.27
CA VAL A 204 -3.13 16.54 39.48
C VAL A 204 -2.79 17.66 38.50
N ASN A 205 -1.63 18.27 38.63
CA ASN A 205 -1.17 19.32 37.71
C ASN A 205 -0.31 18.76 36.57
N ASP A 206 -0.11 19.57 35.54
CA ASP A 206 0.80 19.27 34.43
C ASP A 206 2.20 18.87 34.94
N GLY A 207 2.87 18.02 34.16
CA GLY A 207 4.19 17.48 34.49
C GLY A 207 4.19 16.26 35.42
N CYS A 208 3.02 15.81 35.89
CA CYS A 208 2.93 14.59 36.69
C CYS A 208 2.95 13.30 35.84
N SER A 209 3.52 12.23 36.41
CA SER A 209 3.50 10.87 35.87
C SER A 209 2.93 9.91 36.93
N ILE A 210 1.74 9.39 36.69
CA ILE A 210 0.97 8.60 37.64
C ILE A 210 0.83 7.18 37.09
N ASN A 211 1.61 6.25 37.61
CA ASN A 211 1.51 4.83 37.27
C ASN A 211 0.69 4.11 38.35
N GLY A 212 -0.43 3.50 37.98
CA GLY A 212 -1.36 2.86 38.90
C GLY A 212 -2.79 3.32 38.74
N ASN A 213 -3.70 2.62 39.41
CA ASN A 213 -5.11 2.99 39.44
C ASN A 213 -5.33 4.27 40.26
N ILE A 214 -6.31 5.05 39.86
CA ILE A 214 -6.92 6.10 40.66
C ILE A 214 -8.40 5.80 40.87
N GLU A 215 -8.93 6.24 42.00
CA GLU A 215 -10.34 6.08 42.33
C GLU A 215 -10.85 7.20 43.24
N THR A 216 -12.17 7.41 43.20
CA THR A 216 -12.88 8.06 44.29
C THR A 216 -13.37 6.97 45.25
N SER A 217 -13.94 7.29 46.42
CA SER A 217 -14.48 6.30 47.36
C SER A 217 -15.51 5.30 46.79
N HIS A 218 -15.87 5.41 45.50
CA HIS A 218 -16.35 4.32 44.64
C HIS A 218 -15.56 4.30 43.31
N GLU A 219 -15.25 3.09 42.80
CA GLU A 219 -14.68 2.91 41.46
C GLU A 219 -15.64 3.41 40.37
N GLY A 220 -15.10 4.04 39.32
CA GLY A 220 -15.82 4.34 38.08
C GLY A 220 -15.95 5.82 37.74
N THR A 221 -16.66 6.62 38.54
CA THR A 221 -17.02 8.01 38.15
C THR A 221 -16.79 9.03 39.26
N ASN A 222 -16.18 10.16 38.91
CA ASN A 222 -16.10 11.36 39.75
C ASN A 222 -17.43 12.13 39.67
N ASP A 223 -18.49 11.55 40.22
CA ASP A 223 -19.87 12.07 40.11
C ASP A 223 -20.23 13.19 41.11
N GLY A 224 -19.27 13.57 41.96
CA GLY A 224 -19.45 14.63 42.96
C GLY A 224 -20.19 14.20 44.24
N THR A 225 -20.60 12.93 44.36
CA THR A 225 -21.21 12.38 45.59
C THR A 225 -20.17 11.84 46.58
N ASN A 226 -18.92 11.67 46.12
CA ASN A 226 -17.78 11.11 46.83
C ASN A 226 -16.60 12.11 46.91
N GLY A 227 -15.40 11.63 47.25
CA GLY A 227 -14.18 12.44 47.14
C GLY A 227 -13.97 12.93 45.71
N LYS A 228 -13.38 14.12 45.57
CA LYS A 228 -13.22 14.81 44.28
C LYS A 228 -11.81 14.63 43.74
N ILE A 229 -11.69 14.39 42.43
CA ILE A 229 -10.42 14.44 41.71
C ILE A 229 -10.49 15.49 40.60
N VAL A 230 -9.44 16.27 40.41
CA VAL A 230 -9.31 17.28 39.34
C VAL A 230 -7.99 17.08 38.62
N ILE A 231 -8.02 16.88 37.30
CA ILE A 231 -6.83 16.67 36.48
C ILE A 231 -6.67 17.86 35.54
N ASN A 232 -5.64 18.66 35.81
CA ASN A 232 -5.22 19.76 34.95
C ASN A 232 -4.25 19.30 33.86
N GLY A 233 -3.60 18.16 34.07
CA GLY A 233 -2.95 17.35 33.04
C GLY A 233 -1.96 16.34 33.61
N GLY A 234 -0.98 15.92 32.81
CA GLY A 234 -0.05 14.82 33.12
C GLY A 234 -0.34 13.52 32.36
N SER A 235 0.44 12.49 32.69
CA SER A 235 0.34 11.14 32.11
C SER A 235 -0.07 10.12 33.18
N LEU A 236 -1.14 9.37 32.92
CA LEU A 236 -1.72 8.43 33.85
C LEU A 236 -1.78 7.04 33.21
N THR A 237 -1.43 6.00 33.97
CA THR A 237 -1.38 4.60 33.49
C THR A 237 -2.31 3.70 34.32
N PRO A 238 -3.64 3.79 34.11
CA PRO A 238 -4.61 2.94 34.79
C PRO A 238 -4.57 1.49 34.27
N THR A 239 -4.96 0.55 35.11
CA THR A 239 -5.02 -0.89 34.80
C THR A 239 -6.45 -1.46 34.76
N THR A 240 -7.46 -0.67 35.13
CA THR A 240 -8.89 -1.05 35.01
C THR A 240 -9.70 0.00 34.23
N ALA A 241 -10.79 -0.42 33.59
CA ALA A 241 -11.69 0.49 32.88
C ALA A 241 -12.31 1.53 33.83
N GLY A 242 -12.68 1.13 35.05
CA GLY A 242 -13.22 2.05 36.07
C GLY A 242 -12.21 3.14 36.45
N SER A 243 -10.93 2.78 36.55
CA SER A 243 -9.89 3.77 36.82
C SER A 243 -9.62 4.69 35.63
N ALA A 244 -9.54 4.13 34.42
CA ALA A 244 -9.43 4.94 33.19
C ALA A 244 -10.62 5.90 33.02
N GLN A 245 -11.84 5.44 33.32
CA GLN A 245 -13.03 6.28 33.32
C GLN A 245 -12.97 7.36 34.39
N CYS A 246 -12.46 7.05 35.58
CA CYS A 246 -12.21 8.04 36.63
C CYS A 246 -11.31 9.16 36.10
N VAL A 247 -10.18 8.82 35.48
CA VAL A 247 -9.27 9.79 34.85
C VAL A 247 -10.03 10.68 33.86
N LEU A 248 -10.74 10.09 32.89
CA LEU A 248 -11.45 10.83 31.85
C LEU A 248 -12.54 11.76 32.41
N SER A 249 -13.25 11.33 33.46
CA SER A 249 -14.27 12.13 34.14
C SER A 249 -13.69 13.26 35.00
N SER A 250 -12.42 13.17 35.38
CA SER A 250 -11.74 14.14 36.24
C SER A 250 -10.93 15.19 35.49
N ILE A 251 -10.80 15.10 34.17
CA ILE A 251 -10.14 16.16 33.36
C ILE A 251 -10.94 17.46 33.49
N ALA A 252 -10.27 18.51 33.95
CA ALA A 252 -10.90 19.82 34.10
C ALA A 252 -11.27 20.42 32.73
N ALA A 253 -12.31 21.25 32.71
CA ALA A 253 -12.72 21.94 31.48
C ALA A 253 -11.57 22.78 30.88
N GLY A 254 -11.35 22.64 29.58
CA GLY A 254 -10.25 23.28 28.84
C GLY A 254 -8.87 22.65 29.09
N LYS A 255 -8.79 21.51 29.79
CA LYS A 255 -7.53 20.81 30.11
C LYS A 255 -7.39 19.51 29.33
N SER A 256 -6.18 18.95 29.42
CA SER A 256 -5.79 17.75 28.69
C SER A 256 -5.05 16.75 29.56
N ALA A 257 -5.30 15.45 29.39
CA ALA A 257 -4.51 14.40 30.03
C ALA A 257 -4.18 13.25 29.05
N ALA A 258 -3.05 12.58 29.30
CA ALA A 258 -2.70 11.35 28.61
C ALA A 258 -3.08 10.14 29.46
N VAL A 259 -3.78 9.18 28.87
CA VAL A 259 -4.18 7.91 29.46
C VAL A 259 -3.46 6.80 28.70
N THR A 260 -2.54 6.10 29.36
CA THR A 260 -1.85 4.94 28.80
C THR A 260 -2.43 3.69 29.42
N LEU A 261 -2.89 2.74 28.62
CA LEU A 261 -3.39 1.49 29.17
C LEU A 261 -2.22 0.71 29.80
N GLY A 262 -2.37 0.33 31.07
CA GLY A 262 -1.43 -0.55 31.78
C GLY A 262 -1.81 -2.03 31.72
N ALA A 263 -3.02 -2.35 31.26
CA ALA A 263 -3.53 -3.71 31.10
C ALA A 263 -4.70 -3.73 30.12
N ASP A 264 -5.09 -4.93 29.68
CA ASP A 264 -6.36 -5.16 28.98
C ASP A 264 -7.53 -4.84 29.92
N MET A 265 -8.58 -4.22 29.38
CA MET A 265 -9.70 -3.72 30.18
C MET A 265 -11.04 -4.24 29.65
N THR A 266 -11.99 -4.44 30.56
CA THR A 266 -13.40 -4.65 30.21
C THR A 266 -14.24 -3.53 30.80
N GLY A 267 -14.99 -2.82 29.96
CA GLY A 267 -15.84 -1.70 30.36
C GLY A 267 -15.97 -0.63 29.27
N GLU A 268 -16.56 0.50 29.66
CA GLU A 268 -16.83 1.64 28.79
C GLU A 268 -16.02 2.85 29.22
N LEU A 269 -15.61 3.65 28.23
CA LEU A 269 -14.91 4.92 28.43
C LEU A 269 -15.70 6.08 27.82
N SER A 270 -15.71 7.22 28.49
CA SER A 270 -16.46 8.42 28.11
C SER A 270 -15.63 9.68 28.31
N VAL A 271 -15.27 10.33 27.20
CA VAL A 271 -14.56 11.61 27.15
C VAL A 271 -15.56 12.76 27.21
N GLN A 272 -15.37 13.66 28.16
CA GLN A 272 -16.32 14.72 28.47
C GLN A 272 -16.19 15.93 27.53
N LYS A 273 -17.29 16.65 27.33
CA LYS A 273 -17.31 17.90 26.57
C LYS A 273 -16.32 18.91 27.15
N ASN A 274 -15.67 19.68 26.27
CA ASN A 274 -14.64 20.66 26.62
C ASN A 274 -13.39 20.09 27.32
N THR A 275 -13.13 18.78 27.20
CA THR A 275 -11.89 18.14 27.69
C THR A 275 -11.11 17.54 26.54
N THR A 276 -9.80 17.35 26.73
CA THR A 276 -8.93 16.69 25.75
C THR A 276 -8.29 15.44 26.36
N ALA A 277 -8.44 14.29 25.72
CA ALA A 277 -7.82 13.03 26.14
C ALA A 277 -6.93 12.48 25.02
N THR A 278 -5.72 12.05 25.38
CA THR A 278 -4.92 11.19 24.50
C THR A 278 -4.88 9.79 25.09
N LEU A 279 -5.51 8.83 24.43
CA LEU A 279 -5.54 7.43 24.79
C LEU A 279 -4.44 6.67 24.05
N TYR A 280 -3.46 6.16 24.78
CA TYR A 280 -2.44 5.24 24.28
C TYR A 280 -2.86 3.80 24.62
N LEU A 281 -3.20 3.02 23.60
CA LEU A 281 -3.59 1.61 23.77
C LEU A 281 -2.43 0.74 24.26
N ASN A 282 -1.19 1.09 23.92
CA ASN A 282 0.02 0.45 24.47
C ASN A 282 0.07 -1.09 24.29
N GLY A 283 -0.55 -1.62 23.24
CA GLY A 283 -0.64 -3.06 22.99
C GLY A 283 -1.81 -3.75 23.71
N HIS A 284 -2.62 -3.01 24.46
CA HIS A 284 -3.75 -3.52 25.24
C HIS A 284 -5.11 -3.32 24.57
N ASN A 285 -6.06 -4.17 24.96
CA ASN A 285 -7.41 -4.18 24.44
C ASN A 285 -8.41 -3.50 25.39
N ILE A 286 -9.46 -2.91 24.83
CA ILE A 286 -10.66 -2.48 25.57
C ILE A 286 -11.84 -3.27 25.00
N THR A 287 -12.46 -4.09 25.85
CA THR A 287 -13.66 -4.84 25.52
C THR A 287 -14.86 -4.21 26.20
N GLY A 288 -15.86 -3.77 25.43
CA GLY A 288 -17.10 -3.24 25.97
C GLY A 288 -17.86 -4.25 26.83
N ALA A 289 -18.76 -3.75 27.68
CA ALA A 289 -19.60 -4.62 28.51
C ALA A 289 -20.71 -5.31 27.70
N SER A 290 -21.12 -6.49 28.16
CA SER A 290 -22.19 -7.28 27.54
C SER A 290 -23.55 -6.87 28.12
N TYR A 291 -24.46 -6.43 27.24
CA TYR A 291 -25.81 -6.04 27.62
C TYR A 291 -26.85 -6.94 26.92
N THR A 292 -27.79 -7.45 27.72
CA THR A 292 -28.90 -8.29 27.22
C THR A 292 -30.14 -7.48 26.83
N ASP A 293 -30.30 -6.27 27.40
CA ASP A 293 -31.41 -5.36 27.13
C ASP A 293 -31.14 -4.51 25.88
N TYR A 294 -31.04 -5.17 24.73
CA TYR A 294 -31.08 -4.49 23.44
C TYR A 294 -32.50 -3.99 23.19
N ASN A 295 -32.79 -2.77 23.62
CA ASN A 295 -34.05 -2.12 23.30
C ASN A 295 -33.93 -1.59 21.86
N THR A 296 -34.82 -2.05 20.96
CA THR A 296 -34.72 -1.94 19.49
C THR A 296 -34.82 -0.52 18.90
N GLY A 297 -34.55 0.51 19.70
CA GLY A 297 -34.63 1.92 19.31
C GLY A 297 -33.56 2.85 19.89
N ASN A 298 -32.64 2.38 20.76
CA ASN A 298 -31.61 3.23 21.37
C ASN A 298 -30.20 2.73 21.04
N TYR A 299 -29.73 3.01 19.83
CA TYR A 299 -28.41 2.63 19.33
C TYR A 299 -27.30 3.45 19.99
N ASP A 300 -26.18 2.80 20.32
CA ASP A 300 -25.04 3.40 21.05
C ASP A 300 -25.42 3.95 22.44
N ALA A 301 -26.18 3.17 23.21
CA ALA A 301 -26.45 3.50 24.62
C ALA A 301 -25.19 3.27 25.49
N HIS A 302 -24.39 2.27 25.11
CA HIS A 302 -23.23 1.73 25.82
C HIS A 302 -22.04 1.47 24.86
N PRO A 303 -21.60 2.46 24.05
CA PRO A 303 -20.47 2.27 23.17
C PRO A 303 -19.21 2.03 24.01
N THR A 304 -18.25 1.26 23.48
CA THR A 304 -17.02 0.96 24.22
C THR A 304 -16.24 2.24 24.53
N ILE A 305 -16.21 3.17 23.58
CA ILE A 305 -15.74 4.54 23.79
C ILE A 305 -16.79 5.52 23.28
N LYS A 306 -17.23 6.43 24.15
CA LYS A 306 -18.03 7.61 23.81
C LYS A 306 -17.19 8.87 23.88
N ASN A 307 -17.17 9.67 22.82
CA ASN A 307 -16.45 10.94 22.82
C ASN A 307 -17.39 12.12 22.59
N ALA A 308 -17.45 13.03 23.58
CA ALA A 308 -18.06 14.35 23.45
C ALA A 308 -17.05 15.50 23.52
N GLY A 309 -15.77 15.20 23.76
CA GLY A 309 -14.66 16.15 23.85
C GLY A 309 -13.71 16.05 22.65
N THR A 310 -12.42 16.22 22.92
CA THR A 310 -11.35 15.95 21.94
C THR A 310 -10.60 14.69 22.34
N LEU A 311 -10.64 13.66 21.51
CA LEU A 311 -10.00 12.37 21.74
C LEU A 311 -8.94 12.11 20.68
N THR A 312 -7.73 11.75 21.12
CA THR A 312 -6.69 11.18 20.26
C THR A 312 -6.44 9.74 20.65
N VAL A 313 -6.53 8.79 19.71
CA VAL A 313 -6.23 7.36 19.94
C VAL A 313 -4.93 6.98 19.24
N LYS A 314 -4.01 6.34 19.98
CA LYS A 314 -2.66 5.96 19.52
C LYS A 314 -2.27 4.55 19.95
N GLY A 315 -1.38 3.95 19.17
CA GLY A 315 -0.78 2.65 19.47
C GLY A 315 -1.68 1.48 19.07
N LYS A 316 -1.12 0.29 19.16
CA LYS A 316 -1.81 -0.97 18.83
C LYS A 316 -2.70 -1.41 19.99
N GLY A 317 -3.81 -2.06 19.65
CA GLY A 317 -4.80 -2.58 20.60
C GLY A 317 -6.16 -2.69 19.93
N ILE A 318 -7.01 -3.58 20.43
CA ILE A 318 -8.37 -3.77 19.92
C ILE A 318 -9.34 -3.01 20.80
N ILE A 319 -10.23 -2.23 20.19
CA ILE A 319 -11.39 -1.63 20.86
C ILE A 319 -12.61 -2.36 20.33
N GLN A 320 -13.26 -3.14 21.18
CA GLN A 320 -14.28 -4.10 20.78
C GLN A 320 -15.62 -3.82 21.44
N ALA A 321 -16.66 -3.56 20.64
CA ALA A 321 -18.03 -3.61 21.09
C ALA A 321 -18.59 -5.04 20.99
N VAL A 322 -18.99 -5.59 22.14
CA VAL A 322 -19.49 -6.97 22.23
C VAL A 322 -21.00 -7.08 22.01
N SER A 323 -21.74 -6.00 22.27
CA SER A 323 -23.20 -5.97 22.17
C SER A 323 -23.65 -5.54 20.77
N ASN A 324 -24.66 -6.20 20.21
CA ASN A 324 -25.08 -6.01 18.81
C ASN A 324 -25.55 -4.60 18.44
N GLY A 325 -25.83 -3.72 19.40
CA GLY A 325 -26.32 -2.35 19.20
C GLY A 325 -25.29 -1.25 19.44
N GLU A 326 -24.05 -1.63 19.73
CA GLU A 326 -23.02 -0.74 20.26
C GLU A 326 -21.82 -0.66 19.31
N SER A 327 -21.26 0.54 19.21
CA SER A 327 -20.02 0.79 18.48
C SER A 327 -18.79 0.71 19.37
N ALA A 328 -17.66 0.38 18.76
CA ALA A 328 -16.36 0.44 19.43
C ALA A 328 -16.02 1.90 19.75
N LEU A 329 -16.33 2.81 18.83
CA LEU A 329 -16.15 4.25 19.00
C LEU A 329 -17.35 5.03 18.49
N PHE A 330 -17.99 5.77 19.39
CA PHE A 330 -19.01 6.76 19.08
C PHE A 330 -18.48 8.18 19.34
N ASN A 331 -18.23 8.93 18.28
CA ASN A 331 -17.96 10.36 18.35
C ASN A 331 -19.27 11.15 18.20
N THR A 332 -19.68 11.86 19.26
CA THR A 332 -20.94 12.61 19.27
C THR A 332 -20.83 13.94 18.52
N GLU A 333 -21.96 14.59 18.25
CA GLU A 333 -21.98 15.97 17.73
C GLU A 333 -21.12 16.91 18.59
N GLY A 334 -20.28 17.72 17.94
CA GLY A 334 -19.30 18.61 18.58
C GLY A 334 -18.03 17.93 19.08
N GLY A 335 -17.95 16.59 19.06
CA GLY A 335 -16.76 15.83 19.41
C GLY A 335 -15.71 15.84 18.29
N ASN A 336 -14.44 15.84 18.67
CA ASN A 336 -13.29 15.79 17.76
C ASN A 336 -12.47 14.54 18.03
N VAL A 337 -12.26 13.71 17.01
CA VAL A 337 -11.45 12.49 17.10
C VAL A 337 -10.28 12.53 16.13
N THR A 338 -9.09 12.16 16.60
CA THR A 338 -7.96 11.79 15.74
C THR A 338 -7.49 10.38 16.11
N CYS A 339 -7.59 9.44 15.18
CA CYS A 339 -7.07 8.10 15.36
C CYS A 339 -5.81 7.93 14.51
N SER A 340 -4.75 7.45 15.14
CA SER A 340 -3.48 7.07 14.51
C SER A 340 -3.00 5.72 15.05
N GLY A 341 -3.96 4.85 15.35
CA GLY A 341 -3.79 3.53 15.96
C GLY A 341 -5.15 2.96 16.39
N GLY A 342 -5.16 1.67 16.71
CA GLY A 342 -6.33 0.92 17.17
C GLY A 342 -7.03 0.11 16.07
N ASP A 343 -7.55 -1.06 16.49
CA ASP A 343 -8.37 -1.96 15.68
C ASP A 343 -9.79 -1.96 16.24
N PHE A 344 -10.74 -1.37 15.50
CA PHE A 344 -12.11 -1.14 15.94
C PHE A 344 -13.02 -2.25 15.42
N ALA A 345 -13.57 -3.05 16.33
CA ALA A 345 -14.41 -4.19 15.99
C ALA A 345 -15.77 -4.10 16.70
N ALA A 346 -16.83 -4.55 16.03
CA ALA A 346 -18.15 -4.65 16.64
C ALA A 346 -18.87 -5.95 16.28
N ALA A 347 -19.63 -6.49 17.24
CA ALA A 347 -20.38 -7.73 17.07
C ALA A 347 -21.56 -7.60 16.10
N GLY A 348 -22.14 -6.39 15.96
CA GLY A 348 -23.35 -6.14 15.20
C GLY A 348 -23.36 -4.77 14.51
N TRP A 349 -23.80 -3.73 15.23
CA TRP A 349 -23.91 -2.36 14.73
C TRP A 349 -22.53 -1.67 14.65
N TYR A 350 -22.43 -0.57 13.89
CA TYR A 350 -21.18 0.02 13.37
C TYR A 350 -19.95 -0.08 14.29
N SER A 351 -18.77 -0.40 13.73
CA SER A 351 -17.53 -0.36 14.52
C SER A 351 -17.14 1.06 14.89
N ILE A 352 -17.32 1.99 13.96
CA ILE A 352 -17.12 3.42 14.20
C ILE A 352 -18.37 4.20 13.80
N ARG A 353 -18.87 5.03 14.72
CA ARG A 353 -19.93 6.02 14.47
C ARG A 353 -19.38 7.43 14.67
N ASN A 354 -19.45 8.24 13.63
CA ASN A 354 -19.06 9.64 13.67
C ASN A 354 -20.25 10.58 13.43
N GLU A 355 -20.55 11.42 14.42
CA GLU A 355 -21.50 12.54 14.34
C GLU A 355 -20.81 13.90 14.55
N GLY A 356 -19.49 13.90 14.81
CA GLY A 356 -18.67 15.10 14.97
C GLY A 356 -17.61 15.22 13.87
N THR A 357 -16.41 15.68 14.24
CA THR A 357 -15.24 15.71 13.35
C THR A 357 -14.30 14.56 13.68
N MET A 358 -13.88 13.79 12.68
CA MET A 358 -13.02 12.63 12.85
C MET A 358 -11.95 12.57 11.77
N SER A 359 -10.73 12.24 12.16
CA SER A 359 -9.61 11.95 11.25
C SER A 359 -9.04 10.56 11.54
N LEU A 360 -8.92 9.71 10.52
CA LEU A 360 -8.38 8.35 10.61
C LEU A 360 -7.13 8.20 9.74
N ALA A 361 -6.04 7.66 10.29
CA ALA A 361 -4.72 7.54 9.66
C ALA A 361 -4.24 6.07 9.50
N ASP A 362 -3.01 5.88 9.00
CA ASP A 362 -2.48 4.59 8.52
C ASP A 362 -2.57 3.40 9.50
N GLU A 363 -2.40 3.64 10.80
CA GLU A 363 -2.46 2.55 11.80
C GLU A 363 -3.88 2.24 12.29
N CYS A 364 -4.90 2.94 11.80
CA CYS A 364 -6.28 2.68 12.15
C CYS A 364 -6.87 1.56 11.31
N LYS A 365 -7.54 0.63 12.00
CA LYS A 365 -8.24 -0.47 11.36
C LYS A 365 -9.66 -0.56 11.87
N ALA A 366 -10.60 -0.94 11.02
CA ALA A 366 -11.93 -1.29 11.48
C ALA A 366 -12.54 -2.40 10.64
N ASP A 367 -13.23 -3.31 11.31
CA ASP A 367 -13.95 -4.40 10.65
C ASP A 367 -15.34 -4.61 11.24
N THR A 368 -16.26 -5.15 10.45
CA THR A 368 -17.58 -5.60 10.91
C THR A 368 -17.75 -7.09 10.70
N LYS A 369 -18.74 -7.68 11.36
CA LYS A 369 -19.02 -9.10 11.25
C LYS A 369 -19.72 -9.47 9.94
N ASN A 370 -19.25 -10.51 9.26
CA ASN A 370 -19.91 -11.08 8.08
C ASN A 370 -21.32 -11.60 8.41
N GLY A 371 -22.25 -11.45 7.47
CA GLY A 371 -23.66 -11.82 7.64
C GLY A 371 -24.49 -10.80 8.43
N VAL A 372 -23.89 -9.71 8.90
CA VAL A 372 -24.60 -8.59 9.52
C VAL A 372 -24.76 -7.45 8.52
N ASN A 373 -25.99 -7.01 8.28
CA ASN A 373 -26.30 -5.88 7.38
C ASN A 373 -26.01 -4.52 8.04
N ALA A 374 -24.81 -4.34 8.59
CA ALA A 374 -24.33 -3.12 9.24
C ALA A 374 -23.10 -2.56 8.50
N SER A 375 -22.88 -1.25 8.61
CA SER A 375 -21.72 -0.61 7.97
C SER A 375 -20.52 -0.64 8.93
N THR A 376 -19.29 -0.70 8.43
CA THR A 376 -18.11 -0.63 9.33
C THR A 376 -17.95 0.75 9.93
N ILE A 377 -18.08 1.77 9.09
CA ILE A 377 -18.08 3.17 9.50
C ILE A 377 -19.41 3.79 9.08
N ILE A 378 -20.02 4.53 10.00
CA ILE A 378 -21.05 5.51 9.66
C ILE A 378 -20.55 6.93 9.96
N ASN A 379 -20.67 7.80 8.96
CA ASN A 379 -20.40 9.23 9.08
C ASN A 379 -21.70 10.02 8.87
N GLY A 380 -22.10 10.83 9.84
CA GLY A 380 -23.30 11.65 9.79
C GLY A 380 -24.57 10.94 10.22
N LYS A 381 -25.68 11.68 10.15
CA LYS A 381 -26.93 11.27 10.78
C LYS A 381 -27.59 10.12 10.04
N SER A 382 -27.89 9.05 10.79
CA SER A 382 -28.70 7.94 10.31
C SER A 382 -30.20 8.18 10.53
N SER A 383 -31.06 7.54 9.74
CA SER A 383 -32.51 7.49 9.96
C SER A 383 -32.92 6.83 11.28
N HIS A 384 -31.99 6.21 12.01
CA HIS A 384 -32.23 5.44 13.22
C HIS A 384 -31.99 6.23 14.51
N THR A 385 -31.57 7.50 14.41
CA THR A 385 -31.28 8.36 15.57
C THR A 385 -32.28 9.52 15.65
N PRO A 386 -33.16 9.57 16.67
CA PRO A 386 -34.00 10.74 16.96
C PRO A 386 -33.12 11.93 17.39
N GLY A 387 -33.33 13.11 16.82
CA GLY A 387 -32.61 14.35 17.18
C GLY A 387 -32.15 15.16 15.97
N THR A 388 -32.15 16.49 16.03
CA THR A 388 -31.70 17.35 14.92
C THR A 388 -30.22 17.69 15.10
N MET A 389 -29.31 17.02 14.38
CA MET A 389 -27.94 17.52 14.23
C MET A 389 -28.00 18.91 13.57
N THR A 390 -27.21 19.83 14.10
CA THR A 390 -27.09 21.21 13.61
C THR A 390 -26.00 21.32 12.55
N ASP A 391 -24.86 20.66 12.80
CA ASP A 391 -23.68 20.66 11.93
C ASP A 391 -23.55 19.39 11.09
N ASN A 392 -22.71 19.45 10.04
CA ASN A 392 -22.33 18.27 9.28
C ASN A 392 -21.26 17.48 10.04
N ALA A 393 -21.41 16.16 10.13
CA ALA A 393 -20.33 15.29 10.55
C ALA A 393 -19.23 15.26 9.48
N LYS A 394 -17.97 15.40 9.90
CA LYS A 394 -16.81 15.48 9.01
C LYS A 394 -15.91 14.29 9.26
N LEU A 395 -15.67 13.49 8.23
CA LEU A 395 -14.74 12.36 8.30
C LEU A 395 -13.64 12.54 7.25
N THR A 396 -12.40 12.67 7.72
CA THR A 396 -11.20 12.66 6.87
C THR A 396 -10.47 11.33 7.07
N ILE A 397 -10.15 10.65 5.98
CA ILE A 397 -9.37 9.40 6.03
C ILE A 397 -8.09 9.60 5.21
N THR A 398 -6.95 9.63 5.89
CA THR A 398 -5.63 9.73 5.25
C THR A 398 -4.97 8.38 5.02
N GLY A 399 -5.44 7.35 5.73
CA GLY A 399 -4.83 6.03 5.77
C GLY A 399 -5.69 5.00 6.49
N GLY A 400 -5.18 3.77 6.59
CA GLY A 400 -5.78 2.69 7.38
C GLY A 400 -6.38 1.56 6.55
N GLU A 401 -6.92 0.56 7.24
CA GLU A 401 -7.51 -0.65 6.64
C GLU A 401 -8.93 -0.85 7.16
N TYR A 402 -9.90 -0.82 6.25
CA TYR A 402 -11.32 -0.86 6.60
C TYR A 402 -12.01 -1.98 5.84
N ILE A 403 -12.54 -2.95 6.58
CA ILE A 403 -13.20 -4.13 6.03
C ILE A 403 -14.68 -4.05 6.37
N GLY A 404 -15.55 -4.17 5.36
CA GLY A 404 -17.00 -4.15 5.57
C GLY A 404 -17.72 -5.12 4.67
N TYR A 405 -18.70 -5.84 5.22
CA TYR A 405 -19.40 -6.89 4.49
C TYR A 405 -20.68 -6.38 3.82
N TYR A 406 -21.36 -5.39 4.42
CA TYR A 406 -22.54 -4.74 3.84
C TYR A 406 -22.19 -3.37 3.23
N ASN A 407 -21.70 -2.42 4.05
CA ASN A 407 -20.98 -1.25 3.56
C ASN A 407 -19.66 -1.11 4.33
N VAL A 408 -18.56 -0.73 3.67
CA VAL A 408 -17.36 -0.31 4.42
C VAL A 408 -17.64 1.05 5.06
N ILE A 409 -18.06 2.03 4.26
CA ILE A 409 -18.47 3.35 4.75
C ILE A 409 -19.90 3.65 4.30
N LYS A 410 -20.77 3.99 5.26
CA LYS A 410 -22.02 4.71 4.99
C LYS A 410 -21.81 6.19 5.33
N ASN A 411 -21.77 7.03 4.32
CA ASN A 411 -21.74 8.48 4.48
C ASN A 411 -23.19 9.01 4.55
N GLY A 412 -23.79 8.83 5.73
CA GLY A 412 -24.98 9.49 6.31
C GLY A 412 -26.24 9.65 5.46
N ASP A 413 -27.43 9.48 6.03
CA ASP A 413 -28.67 9.80 5.29
C ASP A 413 -28.79 11.31 4.97
N THR A 414 -28.27 12.14 5.88
CA THR A 414 -28.11 13.60 5.75
C THR A 414 -26.93 14.07 6.60
N LYS A 415 -26.43 15.29 6.34
CA LYS A 415 -25.47 16.02 7.21
C LYS A 415 -24.12 15.30 7.39
N ALA A 416 -23.51 14.88 6.29
CA ALA A 416 -22.20 14.23 6.30
C ALA A 416 -21.29 14.78 5.19
N GLU A 417 -20.03 15.01 5.53
CA GLU A 417 -18.92 15.36 4.64
C GLU A 417 -17.84 14.30 4.80
N LEU A 418 -17.47 13.65 3.70
CA LEU A 418 -16.43 12.64 3.63
C LEU A 418 -15.30 13.12 2.72
N ASP A 419 -14.06 13.07 3.22
CA ASP A 419 -12.85 13.36 2.47
C ASP A 419 -11.85 12.20 2.61
N ILE A 420 -11.58 11.50 1.50
CA ILE A 420 -10.65 10.38 1.47
C ILE A 420 -9.40 10.79 0.71
N GLN A 421 -8.28 10.77 1.41
CA GLN A 421 -6.94 11.05 0.90
C GLN A 421 -6.12 9.75 0.71
N GLY A 422 -6.44 8.70 1.47
CA GLY A 422 -5.74 7.42 1.43
C GLY A 422 -6.49 6.29 2.17
N GLY A 423 -5.82 5.16 2.37
CA GLY A 423 -6.38 3.97 3.01
C GLY A 423 -6.86 2.87 2.06
N THR A 424 -7.17 1.70 2.61
CA THR A 424 -7.69 0.54 1.89
C THR A 424 -9.08 0.18 2.39
N PHE A 425 -10.03 0.05 1.47
CA PHE A 425 -11.44 -0.21 1.76
C PHE A 425 -11.87 -1.46 1.01
N THR A 426 -12.22 -2.51 1.76
CA THR A 426 -12.45 -3.84 1.18
C THR A 426 -13.83 -4.36 1.54
N VAL A 427 -14.59 -4.75 0.53
CA VAL A 427 -15.68 -5.71 0.67
C VAL A 427 -15.16 -7.10 0.31
N PRO A 428 -15.04 -8.02 1.28
CA PRO A 428 -14.47 -9.35 1.05
C PRO A 428 -15.35 -10.25 0.16
N ALA A 429 -14.69 -11.14 -0.58
CA ALA A 429 -15.33 -12.10 -1.49
C ALA A 429 -16.36 -13.03 -0.81
N ASN A 430 -16.14 -13.33 0.47
CA ASN A 430 -17.00 -14.20 1.28
C ASN A 430 -18.19 -13.48 1.92
N SER A 431 -18.45 -12.21 1.57
CA SER A 431 -19.61 -11.49 2.10
C SER A 431 -20.94 -12.17 1.74
N THR A 432 -21.74 -12.45 2.78
CA THR A 432 -23.10 -13.01 2.64
C THR A 432 -24.20 -11.96 2.81
N CYS A 433 -23.85 -10.67 2.89
CA CYS A 433 -24.81 -9.58 3.09
C CYS A 433 -25.61 -9.25 1.81
N THR A 434 -26.79 -8.65 1.99
CA THR A 434 -27.77 -8.47 0.91
C THR A 434 -27.40 -7.37 -0.09
N SER A 435 -26.67 -6.35 0.34
CA SER A 435 -26.02 -5.36 -0.54
C SER A 435 -24.56 -5.22 -0.14
N LYS A 436 -23.71 -4.88 -1.10
CA LYS A 436 -22.25 -4.92 -0.94
C LYS A 436 -21.63 -3.68 -1.56
N ASN A 437 -21.43 -2.65 -0.73
CA ASN A 437 -20.90 -1.36 -1.18
C ASN A 437 -19.58 -1.05 -0.48
N VAL A 438 -18.60 -0.51 -1.20
CA VAL A 438 -17.40 0.01 -0.53
C VAL A 438 -17.78 1.32 0.15
N ILE A 439 -18.26 2.29 -0.63
CA ILE A 439 -18.83 3.53 -0.09
C ILE A 439 -20.27 3.66 -0.52
N LYS A 440 -21.12 4.03 0.42
CA LYS A 440 -22.51 4.38 0.17
C LYS A 440 -22.78 5.80 0.64
N ASN A 441 -22.86 6.73 -0.32
CA ASN A 441 -23.16 8.13 -0.10
C ASN A 441 -24.67 8.37 -0.27
N TYR A 442 -25.27 9.05 0.69
CA TYR A 442 -26.72 9.15 0.81
C TYR A 442 -27.20 10.61 0.83
N GLY A 443 -28.43 10.82 0.37
CA GLY A 443 -29.12 12.11 0.49
C GLY A 443 -28.34 13.28 -0.10
N THR A 444 -28.10 14.31 0.72
CA THR A 444 -27.39 15.55 0.37
C THR A 444 -25.93 15.55 0.86
N CYS A 445 -25.39 14.38 1.24
CA CYS A 445 -24.04 14.27 1.79
C CYS A 445 -22.98 14.37 0.69
N THR A 446 -21.81 14.89 1.04
CA THR A 446 -20.70 15.09 0.10
C THR A 446 -19.61 14.05 0.34
N ALA A 447 -18.99 13.58 -0.75
CA ALA A 447 -17.89 12.65 -0.70
C ALA A 447 -16.83 13.05 -1.74
N THR A 448 -15.65 13.44 -1.27
CA THR A 448 -14.48 13.71 -2.11
C THR A 448 -13.47 12.59 -1.96
N ILE A 449 -12.97 12.07 -3.08
CA ILE A 449 -11.97 11.01 -3.12
C ILE A 449 -10.76 11.53 -3.88
N ASN A 450 -9.67 11.76 -3.18
CA ASN A 450 -8.39 12.21 -3.73
C ASN A 450 -7.34 11.08 -3.79
N GLY A 451 -7.58 9.96 -3.10
CA GLY A 451 -6.69 8.79 -3.07
C GLY A 451 -7.32 7.58 -2.38
N GLY A 452 -6.52 6.54 -2.14
CA GLY A 452 -6.94 5.29 -1.51
C GLY A 452 -7.16 4.13 -2.50
N THR A 453 -7.42 2.95 -1.94
CA THR A 453 -7.66 1.71 -2.69
C THR A 453 -9.03 1.12 -2.33
N PHE A 454 -9.89 0.93 -3.32
CA PHE A 454 -11.29 0.52 -3.15
C PHE A 454 -11.52 -0.84 -3.82
N LYS A 455 -11.67 -1.88 -3.00
CA LYS A 455 -11.78 -3.27 -3.45
C LYS A 455 -13.15 -3.84 -3.15
N ASN A 456 -13.79 -4.41 -4.17
CA ASN A 456 -14.94 -5.29 -4.03
C ASN A 456 -14.58 -6.64 -4.63
N GLU A 457 -14.19 -7.59 -3.79
CA GLU A 457 -13.55 -8.85 -4.22
C GLU A 457 -14.56 -9.94 -4.64
N THR A 458 -15.82 -9.60 -4.89
CA THR A 458 -16.89 -10.58 -5.14
C THR A 458 -16.92 -11.12 -6.58
N MET A 459 -17.03 -12.45 -6.74
CA MET A 459 -16.93 -13.15 -8.05
C MET A 459 -18.22 -13.19 -8.90
N THR A 460 -19.39 -12.76 -8.41
CA THR A 460 -20.70 -13.02 -9.05
C THR A 460 -21.54 -11.78 -9.37
N GLY A 461 -20.90 -10.65 -9.66
CA GLY A 461 -21.59 -9.42 -10.05
C GLY A 461 -21.81 -8.45 -8.88
N ILE A 462 -21.51 -7.18 -9.15
CA ILE A 462 -21.49 -6.07 -8.20
C ILE A 462 -22.89 -5.49 -7.97
N ASP A 463 -23.16 -5.03 -6.74
CA ASP A 463 -24.24 -4.06 -6.48
C ASP A 463 -23.67 -2.68 -6.86
N HIS A 464 -22.74 -2.08 -6.07
CA HIS A 464 -22.01 -0.84 -6.45
C HIS A 464 -20.68 -0.65 -5.68
N LEU A 465 -19.61 -0.18 -6.33
CA LEU A 465 -18.36 0.22 -5.62
C LEU A 465 -18.57 1.55 -4.88
N LEU A 466 -19.03 2.56 -5.61
CA LEU A 466 -19.51 3.85 -5.12
C LEU A 466 -21.02 3.91 -5.34
N ALA A 467 -21.78 3.74 -4.28
CA ALA A 467 -23.24 3.65 -4.34
C ALA A 467 -23.88 5.00 -4.02
N LYS A 468 -24.97 5.35 -4.72
CA LYS A 468 -25.79 6.55 -4.48
C LYS A 468 -27.26 6.15 -4.28
N LYS A 469 -27.96 6.73 -3.30
CA LYS A 469 -29.39 6.43 -3.06
C LYS A 469 -30.39 7.40 -3.70
N ASN A 470 -30.05 8.67 -3.92
CA ASN A 470 -30.98 9.69 -4.49
C ASN A 470 -30.34 10.44 -5.66
N THR A 471 -31.13 10.91 -6.63
CA THR A 471 -30.65 11.37 -7.95
C THR A 471 -30.29 12.85 -8.07
N THR A 472 -30.66 13.75 -7.15
CA THR A 472 -30.70 15.19 -7.49
C THR A 472 -29.58 16.11 -7.01
N ASP A 473 -28.86 15.91 -5.89
CA ASP A 473 -28.20 17.10 -5.30
C ASP A 473 -26.69 17.12 -5.03
N GLN A 474 -25.96 16.08 -4.61
CA GLN A 474 -24.47 16.11 -4.63
C GLN A 474 -23.93 14.69 -4.81
N ASP A 475 -22.95 14.53 -5.70
CA ASP A 475 -22.36 13.24 -6.05
C ASP A 475 -20.94 13.10 -5.48
N TYR A 476 -20.31 11.96 -5.75
CA TYR A 476 -18.89 11.78 -5.55
C TYR A 476 -18.09 12.75 -6.43
N VAL A 477 -17.02 13.31 -5.88
CA VAL A 477 -15.98 14.04 -6.63
C VAL A 477 -14.71 13.22 -6.56
N VAL A 478 -14.38 12.50 -7.63
CA VAL A 478 -13.20 11.63 -7.70
C VAL A 478 -12.06 12.34 -8.44
N ARG A 479 -10.93 12.47 -7.77
CA ARG A 479 -9.69 13.11 -8.24
C ARG A 479 -8.47 12.18 -8.14
N GLY A 480 -8.62 11.01 -7.51
CA GLY A 480 -7.55 10.03 -7.39
C GLY A 480 -8.03 8.70 -6.80
N GLY A 481 -7.11 7.75 -6.67
CA GLY A 481 -7.35 6.43 -6.09
C GLY A 481 -7.32 5.28 -7.09
N THR A 482 -7.34 4.05 -6.55
CA THR A 482 -7.39 2.79 -7.31
C THR A 482 -8.67 2.02 -6.97
N PHE A 483 -9.37 1.52 -7.99
CA PHE A 483 -10.72 0.99 -7.89
C PHE A 483 -10.83 -0.37 -8.59
N SER A 484 -11.52 -1.34 -8.01
CA SER A 484 -11.80 -2.63 -8.66
C SER A 484 -12.95 -2.59 -9.67
N ALA A 485 -13.52 -1.42 -9.94
CA ALA A 485 -14.56 -1.17 -10.93
C ALA A 485 -14.43 0.27 -11.46
N ASP A 486 -14.96 0.51 -12.67
CA ASP A 486 -14.82 1.78 -13.38
C ASP A 486 -15.49 2.96 -12.63
N PRO A 487 -14.72 3.98 -12.18
CA PRO A 487 -15.25 5.14 -11.47
C PRO A 487 -15.63 6.31 -12.39
N SER A 488 -15.54 6.18 -13.73
CA SER A 488 -15.61 7.28 -14.69
C SER A 488 -16.80 8.24 -14.52
N THR A 489 -17.95 7.74 -14.05
CA THR A 489 -19.16 8.55 -13.79
C THR A 489 -18.94 9.67 -12.77
N TYR A 490 -17.96 9.51 -11.87
CA TYR A 490 -17.72 10.40 -10.73
C TYR A 490 -16.42 11.21 -10.83
N VAL A 491 -15.66 11.01 -11.91
CA VAL A 491 -14.36 11.66 -12.09
C VAL A 491 -14.54 13.14 -12.40
N ALA A 492 -13.85 13.98 -11.63
CA ALA A 492 -13.90 15.42 -11.79
C ALA A 492 -13.24 15.88 -13.09
N SER A 493 -13.70 17.02 -13.62
CA SER A 493 -13.03 17.66 -14.76
C SER A 493 -11.55 17.94 -14.45
N GLY A 494 -10.68 17.71 -15.44
CA GLY A 494 -9.22 17.78 -15.27
C GLY A 494 -8.57 16.51 -14.72
N TYR A 495 -9.29 15.39 -14.67
CA TYR A 495 -8.78 14.08 -14.28
C TYR A 495 -9.20 13.00 -15.28
N VAL A 496 -8.44 11.92 -15.37
CA VAL A 496 -8.67 10.78 -16.30
C VAL A 496 -8.59 9.44 -15.58
N VAL A 497 -9.27 8.43 -16.12
CA VAL A 497 -9.23 7.05 -15.65
C VAL A 497 -8.29 6.23 -16.55
N SER A 498 -7.30 5.56 -15.97
CA SER A 498 -6.54 4.50 -16.62
C SER A 498 -6.94 3.14 -16.07
N LYS A 499 -6.74 2.08 -16.86
CA LYS A 499 -7.00 0.71 -16.43
C LYS A 499 -5.74 -0.12 -16.61
N SER A 500 -5.33 -0.87 -15.59
CA SER A 500 -4.20 -1.80 -15.62
C SER A 500 -4.64 -3.14 -15.03
N GLY A 501 -4.66 -4.20 -15.84
CA GLY A 501 -5.22 -5.49 -15.44
C GLY A 501 -6.71 -5.37 -15.05
N SER A 502 -7.03 -5.74 -13.80
CA SER A 502 -8.39 -5.63 -13.23
C SER A 502 -8.71 -4.25 -12.64
N ASP A 503 -7.71 -3.40 -12.45
CA ASP A 503 -7.81 -2.22 -11.60
C ASP A 503 -7.92 -0.95 -12.44
N TYR A 504 -8.66 0.04 -11.91
CA TYR A 504 -8.87 1.36 -12.49
C TYR A 504 -8.19 2.41 -11.61
N THR A 505 -7.42 3.32 -12.19
CA THR A 505 -6.70 4.37 -11.46
C THR A 505 -7.13 5.74 -11.96
N VAL A 506 -7.35 6.69 -11.05
CA VAL A 506 -7.67 8.09 -11.39
C VAL A 506 -6.45 8.98 -11.16
N ALA A 507 -6.12 9.84 -12.13
CA ALA A 507 -5.01 10.78 -12.05
C ALA A 507 -5.33 12.11 -12.76
N GLY A 508 -4.54 13.16 -12.50
CA GLY A 508 -4.71 14.48 -13.13
C GLY A 508 -4.44 14.45 -14.64
N TYR A 509 -5.24 15.19 -15.40
CA TYR A 509 -5.08 15.40 -16.83
C TYR A 509 -3.88 16.30 -17.12
N ILE A 510 -2.97 15.86 -18.00
CA ILE A 510 -1.81 16.64 -18.45
C ILE A 510 -2.10 17.17 -19.85
N PRO A 511 -2.21 18.49 -20.05
CA PRO A 511 -2.42 19.07 -21.38
C PRO A 511 -1.18 18.95 -22.27
N PRO A 512 -1.35 18.97 -23.61
CA PRO A 512 -0.26 18.89 -24.58
C PRO A 512 0.76 20.02 -24.40
N LYS A 513 2.04 19.70 -24.59
CA LYS A 513 3.13 20.68 -24.57
C LYS A 513 4.20 20.32 -25.59
N THR A 514 4.68 21.33 -26.33
CA THR A 514 5.80 21.18 -27.26
C THR A 514 7.02 21.95 -26.80
N ASN A 515 8.17 21.28 -26.86
CA ASN A 515 9.48 21.82 -26.52
C ASN A 515 10.47 21.50 -27.63
N THR A 516 11.33 22.47 -27.97
CA THR A 516 12.40 22.27 -28.96
C THR A 516 13.74 22.46 -28.28
N ASN A 517 14.62 21.47 -28.42
CA ASN A 517 15.99 21.52 -27.92
C ASN A 517 16.96 21.38 -29.09
N THR A 518 17.96 22.26 -29.17
CA THR A 518 18.97 22.26 -30.23
C THR A 518 20.35 22.10 -29.59
N THR A 519 21.09 21.09 -30.02
CA THR A 519 22.44 20.80 -29.53
C THR A 519 23.42 20.82 -30.70
N THR A 520 24.63 21.30 -30.44
CA THR A 520 25.72 21.34 -31.43
C THR A 520 26.83 20.41 -30.98
N THR A 521 27.18 19.45 -31.82
CA THR A 521 28.29 18.53 -31.55
C THR A 521 29.64 19.20 -31.87
N PRO A 522 30.75 18.76 -31.25
CA PRO A 522 32.10 19.28 -31.53
C PRO A 522 32.53 19.17 -33.01
N THR A 523 31.88 18.29 -33.77
CA THR A 523 32.10 18.08 -35.21
C THR A 523 31.34 19.08 -36.11
N GLY A 524 30.61 20.05 -35.53
CA GLY A 524 29.84 21.05 -36.27
C GLY A 524 28.48 20.55 -36.79
N LYS A 525 28.06 19.34 -36.38
CA LYS A 525 26.74 18.80 -36.69
C LYS A 525 25.74 19.31 -35.66
N VAL A 526 24.65 19.93 -36.14
CA VAL A 526 23.55 20.44 -35.32
C VAL A 526 22.49 19.35 -35.23
N GLU A 527 22.07 18.98 -34.02
CA GLU A 527 20.95 18.08 -33.81
C GLU A 527 19.82 18.85 -33.11
N THR A 528 18.65 18.90 -33.75
CA THR A 528 17.45 19.51 -33.14
C THR A 528 16.41 18.44 -32.86
N THR A 529 15.98 18.37 -31.60
CA THR A 529 14.90 17.50 -31.16
C THR A 529 13.68 18.34 -30.79
N THR A 530 12.56 18.15 -31.49
CA THR A 530 11.26 18.73 -31.11
C THR A 530 10.44 17.63 -30.44
N THR A 531 10.12 17.80 -29.17
CA THR A 531 9.30 16.87 -28.39
C THR A 531 7.91 17.45 -28.19
N THR A 532 6.87 16.67 -28.47
CA THR A 532 5.48 17.02 -28.14
C THR A 532 4.86 15.93 -27.26
N THR A 533 4.05 16.34 -26.28
CA THR A 533 3.16 15.44 -25.56
C THR A 533 1.75 15.59 -26.14
N PRO A 534 1.16 14.55 -26.76
CA PRO A 534 -0.17 14.62 -27.37
C PRO A 534 -1.31 14.61 -26.33
N ASP A 535 -2.53 14.95 -26.75
CA ASP A 535 -3.73 14.75 -25.93
C ASP A 535 -3.98 13.25 -25.77
N VAL A 536 -4.07 12.78 -24.53
CA VAL A 536 -4.24 11.36 -24.22
C VAL A 536 -5.68 11.07 -23.81
N THR A 537 -6.28 10.07 -24.46
CA THR A 537 -7.59 9.51 -24.11
C THR A 537 -7.46 8.01 -23.92
N THR A 538 -8.18 7.47 -22.94
CA THR A 538 -8.20 6.05 -22.62
C THR A 538 -9.61 5.51 -22.78
N THR A 539 -9.74 4.31 -23.33
CA THR A 539 -11.02 3.62 -23.50
C THR A 539 -11.18 2.50 -22.49
N ALA A 540 -12.43 2.05 -22.26
CA ALA A 540 -12.77 0.97 -21.32
C ALA A 540 -12.05 -0.37 -21.58
N THR A 541 -11.48 -0.56 -22.77
CA THR A 541 -10.74 -1.76 -23.20
C THR A 541 -9.23 -1.70 -22.91
N GLY A 542 -8.73 -0.67 -22.20
CA GLY A 542 -7.29 -0.51 -21.94
C GLY A 542 -6.49 0.02 -23.12
N GLN A 543 -7.17 0.46 -24.19
CA GLN A 543 -6.55 1.12 -25.33
C GLN A 543 -6.27 2.59 -24.98
N VAL A 544 -4.99 2.99 -25.12
CA VAL A 544 -4.55 4.38 -25.04
C VAL A 544 -4.56 4.98 -26.45
N THR A 545 -5.16 6.15 -26.60
CA THR A 545 -5.17 6.92 -27.84
C THR A 545 -4.64 8.31 -27.58
N ALA A 546 -3.47 8.59 -28.15
CA ALA A 546 -2.80 9.87 -28.18
C ALA A 546 -3.11 10.58 -29.50
N THR A 547 -3.55 11.83 -29.45
CA THR A 547 -3.82 12.63 -30.65
C THR A 547 -3.02 13.93 -30.63
N VAL A 548 -2.24 14.17 -31.67
CA VAL A 548 -1.63 15.48 -31.94
C VAL A 548 -2.68 16.34 -32.65
N SER A 549 -3.03 17.48 -32.08
CA SER A 549 -4.00 18.42 -32.69
C SER A 549 -3.42 19.10 -33.93
N ASP A 550 -4.27 19.67 -34.80
CA ASP A 550 -3.83 20.43 -35.99
C ASP A 550 -2.95 21.62 -35.64
N THR A 551 -3.30 22.34 -34.57
CA THR A 551 -2.51 23.46 -34.03
C THR A 551 -1.12 22.99 -33.63
N GLU A 552 -1.05 21.89 -32.89
CA GLU A 552 0.23 21.40 -32.38
C GLU A 552 1.09 20.80 -33.48
N ALA A 553 0.47 20.09 -34.41
CA ALA A 553 1.16 19.59 -35.59
C ALA A 553 1.78 20.73 -36.44
N SER A 554 1.10 21.87 -36.52
CA SER A 554 1.63 23.08 -37.18
C SER A 554 2.82 23.69 -36.42
N ASN A 555 2.77 23.70 -35.09
CA ASN A 555 3.88 24.16 -34.25
C ASN A 555 5.13 23.28 -34.40
N ILE A 556 4.95 21.96 -34.43
CA ILE A 556 6.03 21.00 -34.67
C ILE A 556 6.66 21.26 -36.03
N LEU A 557 5.85 21.34 -37.09
CA LEU A 557 6.33 21.57 -38.46
C LEU A 557 7.11 22.88 -38.57
N ASN A 558 6.58 23.97 -38.02
CA ASN A 558 7.25 25.28 -38.05
C ASN A 558 8.56 25.25 -37.27
N SER A 559 8.61 24.56 -36.13
CA SER A 559 9.83 24.42 -35.32
C SER A 559 10.94 23.70 -36.09
N VAL A 560 10.60 22.59 -36.74
CA VAL A 560 11.54 21.82 -37.57
C VAL A 560 12.02 22.64 -38.76
N LYS A 561 11.09 23.29 -39.51
CA LYS A 561 11.44 24.16 -40.65
C LYS A 561 12.37 25.30 -40.25
N ASN A 562 12.10 25.93 -39.10
CA ASN A 562 12.95 27.00 -38.58
C ASN A 562 14.34 26.49 -38.21
N ALA A 563 14.45 25.30 -37.62
CA ALA A 563 15.74 24.68 -37.31
C ALA A 563 16.56 24.40 -38.57
N GLU A 564 15.94 23.83 -39.60
CA GLU A 564 16.60 23.53 -40.89
C GLU A 564 16.97 24.79 -41.68
N ALA A 565 16.20 25.89 -41.53
CA ALA A 565 16.49 27.18 -42.17
C ALA A 565 17.78 27.85 -41.67
N THR A 566 18.33 27.41 -40.52
CA THR A 566 19.56 27.96 -39.91
C THR A 566 20.83 27.65 -40.72
N GLY A 567 20.79 26.70 -41.67
CA GLY A 567 21.90 26.32 -42.54
C GLY A 567 22.94 25.40 -41.88
N GLY A 568 23.70 24.64 -42.70
CA GLY A 568 24.65 23.61 -42.24
C GLY A 568 24.09 22.18 -42.33
N ASN A 569 24.84 21.19 -41.83
CA ASN A 569 24.39 19.80 -41.77
C ASN A 569 23.58 19.59 -40.46
N VAL A 570 22.28 19.84 -40.54
CA VAL A 570 21.33 19.78 -39.42
C VAL A 570 20.56 18.46 -39.47
N ASP A 571 20.69 17.65 -38.42
CA ASP A 571 19.86 16.47 -38.22
C ASP A 571 18.65 16.86 -37.36
N THR A 572 17.44 16.68 -37.91
CA THR A 572 16.20 16.98 -37.21
C THR A 572 15.49 15.69 -36.76
N LYS A 573 15.00 15.70 -35.52
CA LYS A 573 14.25 14.60 -34.90
C LYS A 573 12.98 15.16 -34.27
N VAL A 574 11.84 14.65 -34.68
CA VAL A 574 10.56 14.87 -34.00
C VAL A 574 10.32 13.69 -33.06
N VAL A 575 9.99 13.97 -31.81
CA VAL A 575 9.61 12.98 -30.80
C VAL A 575 8.17 13.26 -30.37
N ILE A 576 7.28 12.32 -30.63
CA ILE A 576 5.91 12.32 -30.11
C ILE A 576 5.90 11.44 -28.87
N ALA A 577 5.98 12.05 -27.68
CA ALA A 577 6.13 11.36 -26.41
C ALA A 577 4.78 11.21 -25.70
N VAL A 578 4.30 9.98 -25.54
CA VAL A 578 3.05 9.69 -24.83
C VAL A 578 3.36 9.52 -23.35
N THR A 579 3.19 10.61 -22.58
CA THR A 579 3.51 10.61 -21.12
C THR A 579 2.26 10.33 -20.27
N GLY A 580 2.46 9.67 -19.12
CA GLY A 580 1.38 9.38 -18.15
C GLY A 580 0.72 8.01 -18.31
N GLU A 581 1.09 7.23 -19.34
CA GLU A 581 0.67 5.84 -19.48
C GLU A 581 1.56 4.90 -18.64
N THR A 582 0.94 4.09 -17.78
CA THR A 582 1.62 3.00 -17.07
C THR A 582 0.85 1.71 -17.34
N GLY A 583 1.53 0.72 -17.93
CA GLY A 583 0.97 -0.62 -18.16
C GLY A 583 -0.04 -0.76 -19.31
N ALA A 584 0.09 0.03 -20.38
CA ALA A 584 -0.76 -0.09 -21.57
C ALA A 584 -0.31 -1.25 -22.47
N ASP A 585 -1.23 -2.17 -22.82
CA ASP A 585 -0.96 -3.23 -23.80
C ASP A 585 -1.14 -2.76 -25.25
N LYS A 586 -1.81 -1.63 -25.48
CA LYS A 586 -2.13 -1.12 -26.82
C LYS A 586 -2.18 0.40 -26.85
N VAL A 587 -1.31 0.99 -27.68
CA VAL A 587 -1.16 2.43 -27.84
C VAL A 587 -1.41 2.83 -29.28
N TYR A 588 -2.25 3.85 -29.46
CA TYR A 588 -2.53 4.49 -30.74
C TYR A 588 -2.02 5.92 -30.69
N VAL A 589 -1.17 6.32 -31.64
CA VAL A 589 -0.71 7.71 -31.76
C VAL A 589 -1.13 8.26 -33.11
N SER A 590 -2.03 9.24 -33.09
CA SER A 590 -2.61 9.86 -34.28
C SER A 590 -2.03 11.25 -34.52
N MET A 591 -1.61 11.50 -35.77
CA MET A 591 -1.20 12.81 -36.26
C MET A 591 -2.03 13.24 -37.47
N PRO A 592 -2.25 14.54 -37.70
CA PRO A 592 -2.93 15.01 -38.89
C PRO A 592 -2.17 14.60 -40.16
N ALA A 593 -2.91 14.04 -41.13
CA ALA A 593 -2.42 13.64 -42.44
C ALA A 593 -1.57 14.72 -43.13
N ALA A 594 -2.03 15.98 -43.06
CA ALA A 594 -1.36 17.11 -43.68
C ALA A 594 0.02 17.39 -43.05
N ALA A 595 0.14 17.21 -41.73
CA ALA A 595 1.40 17.42 -41.03
C ALA A 595 2.41 16.33 -41.33
N VAL A 596 1.97 15.06 -41.39
CA VAL A 596 2.83 13.93 -41.81
C VAL A 596 3.35 14.14 -43.24
N ASN A 597 2.48 14.57 -44.16
CA ASN A 597 2.90 14.90 -45.52
C ASN A 597 3.93 16.03 -45.54
N ALA A 598 3.70 17.11 -44.79
CA ALA A 598 4.61 18.26 -44.76
C ALA A 598 5.95 17.93 -44.10
N LEU A 599 5.98 17.08 -43.07
CA LEU A 599 7.22 16.56 -42.50
C LEU A 599 7.99 15.71 -43.52
N ALA A 600 7.30 14.90 -44.32
CA ALA A 600 7.90 14.10 -45.39
C ALA A 600 8.49 14.96 -46.53
N THR A 601 7.76 15.99 -46.98
CA THR A 601 8.14 16.74 -48.19
C THR A 601 8.98 17.99 -47.92
N ASP A 602 8.78 18.62 -46.78
CA ASP A 602 9.32 19.97 -46.52
C ASP A 602 10.43 19.98 -45.46
N THR A 603 10.78 18.82 -44.90
CA THR A 603 11.81 18.68 -43.86
C THR A 603 12.68 17.45 -44.10
N ASN A 604 13.78 17.33 -43.36
CA ASN A 604 14.64 16.14 -43.34
C ASN A 604 14.50 15.34 -42.03
N ALA A 605 13.41 15.57 -41.29
CA ALA A 605 13.25 15.07 -39.94
C ALA A 605 12.89 13.60 -39.88
N THR A 606 13.54 12.89 -38.96
CA THR A 606 13.04 11.58 -38.50
C THR A 606 11.90 11.80 -37.50
N VAL A 607 10.91 10.89 -37.50
CA VAL A 607 9.78 10.96 -36.55
C VAL A 607 9.85 9.74 -35.63
N THR A 608 9.97 9.97 -34.34
CA THR A 608 9.95 8.95 -33.30
C THR A 608 8.66 9.06 -32.50
N PHE A 609 7.95 7.95 -32.36
CA PHE A 609 6.87 7.80 -31.41
C PHE A 609 7.43 7.10 -30.17
N ASP A 610 7.46 7.80 -29.04
CA ASP A 610 7.93 7.30 -27.75
C ASP A 610 6.70 6.90 -26.92
N THR A 611 6.57 5.60 -26.66
CA THR A 611 5.40 4.99 -26.03
C THR A 611 5.82 3.94 -25.00
N ALA A 612 4.94 3.62 -24.06
CA ALA A 612 5.17 2.57 -23.06
C ALA A 612 5.38 1.16 -23.65
N VAL A 613 5.01 0.91 -24.91
CA VAL A 613 5.13 -0.41 -25.55
C VAL A 613 6.45 -0.54 -26.32
N ALA A 614 6.76 0.44 -27.16
CA ALA A 614 7.99 0.53 -27.95
C ALA A 614 8.22 1.96 -28.47
N ASP A 615 9.49 2.30 -28.65
CA ASP A 615 9.90 3.46 -29.43
C ASP A 615 9.94 3.09 -30.91
N VAL A 616 9.25 3.86 -31.75
CA VAL A 616 9.14 3.61 -33.19
C VAL A 616 9.63 4.83 -33.96
N THR A 617 10.79 4.72 -34.60
CA THR A 617 11.40 5.80 -35.41
C THR A 617 11.26 5.51 -36.90
N LEU A 618 10.62 6.43 -37.62
CA LEU A 618 10.51 6.44 -39.07
C LEU A 618 11.64 7.30 -39.65
N ASP A 619 12.44 6.72 -40.54
CA ASP A 619 13.35 7.50 -41.39
C ASP A 619 12.57 8.28 -42.47
N GLN A 620 13.27 9.17 -43.18
CA GLN A 620 12.63 10.01 -44.19
C GLN A 620 11.91 9.21 -45.28
N LYS A 621 12.49 8.10 -45.73
CA LYS A 621 11.89 7.27 -46.79
C LYS A 621 10.68 6.50 -46.30
N ALA A 622 10.67 6.06 -45.04
CA ALA A 622 9.51 5.45 -44.42
C ALA A 622 8.40 6.48 -44.25
N LEU A 623 8.75 7.71 -43.85
CA LEU A 623 7.82 8.83 -43.76
C LEU A 623 7.21 9.18 -45.15
N ASP A 624 8.02 9.21 -46.21
CA ASP A 624 7.57 9.36 -47.60
C ASP A 624 6.58 8.27 -48.01
N ALA A 625 6.87 7.02 -47.66
CA ALA A 625 5.99 5.88 -47.96
C ALA A 625 4.65 5.98 -47.22
N VAL A 626 4.67 6.42 -45.96
CA VAL A 626 3.46 6.67 -45.18
C VAL A 626 2.66 7.82 -45.80
N ALA A 627 3.30 8.96 -46.08
CA ALA A 627 2.69 10.14 -46.72
C ALA A 627 2.03 9.80 -48.07
N GLY A 628 2.73 9.03 -48.92
CA GLY A 628 2.22 8.56 -50.20
C GLY A 628 0.96 7.68 -50.08
N ALA A 629 0.75 7.03 -48.94
CA ALA A 629 -0.43 6.21 -48.67
C ALA A 629 -1.63 7.01 -48.09
N VAL A 630 -1.47 8.27 -47.70
CA VAL A 630 -2.53 9.08 -47.03
C VAL A 630 -3.55 9.62 -48.02
N GLY A 631 -3.09 10.23 -49.12
CA GLY A 631 -3.85 10.70 -50.27
C GLY A 631 -5.17 11.47 -50.03
N GLY A 632 -5.28 12.21 -48.91
CA GLY A 632 -6.44 13.05 -48.54
C GLY A 632 -6.35 13.60 -47.11
N ALA A 633 -7.44 14.24 -46.63
CA ALA A 633 -7.59 14.68 -45.24
C ALA A 633 -7.85 13.50 -44.28
N GLY A 634 -7.51 13.65 -43.00
CA GLY A 634 -7.69 12.63 -41.97
C GLY A 634 -6.51 12.52 -41.01
N GLN A 635 -6.36 11.38 -40.34
CA GLN A 635 -5.24 11.10 -39.43
C GLN A 635 -4.41 9.92 -39.92
N VAL A 636 -3.10 10.00 -39.67
CA VAL A 636 -2.18 8.87 -39.72
C VAL A 636 -2.03 8.36 -38.30
N THR A 637 -2.23 7.07 -38.09
CA THR A 637 -2.20 6.47 -36.75
C THR A 637 -1.15 5.37 -36.70
N LEU A 638 -0.19 5.51 -35.78
CA LEU A 638 0.63 4.41 -35.33
C LEU A 638 -0.18 3.59 -34.32
N GLU A 639 -0.27 2.29 -34.53
CA GLU A 639 -0.78 1.29 -33.61
C GLU A 639 0.39 0.40 -33.21
N VAL A 640 0.72 0.41 -31.91
CA VAL A 640 1.73 -0.47 -31.32
C VAL A 640 1.10 -1.20 -30.14
N SER A 641 1.20 -2.54 -30.14
CA SER A 641 0.56 -3.33 -29.09
C SER A 641 1.34 -4.58 -28.71
N ASN A 642 1.32 -4.91 -27.42
CA ASN A 642 1.70 -6.22 -26.91
C ASN A 642 0.57 -7.20 -27.21
N ILE A 643 0.92 -8.29 -27.88
CA ILE A 643 0.00 -9.38 -28.20
C ILE A 643 0.22 -10.50 -27.21
N ALA A 644 -0.83 -10.84 -26.46
CA ALA A 644 -0.81 -11.95 -25.54
C ALA A 644 -0.49 -13.26 -26.28
N LEU A 645 0.49 -14.02 -25.80
CA LEU A 645 0.99 -15.21 -26.49
C LEU A 645 -0.11 -16.24 -26.74
N GLU A 646 -1.05 -16.38 -25.80
CA GLU A 646 -2.20 -17.27 -25.88
C GLU A 646 -3.20 -16.91 -26.98
N SER A 647 -3.19 -15.66 -27.46
CA SER A 647 -4.01 -15.22 -28.60
C SER A 647 -3.47 -15.71 -29.94
N LEU A 648 -2.20 -16.13 -29.98
CA LEU A 648 -1.59 -16.70 -31.18
C LEU A 648 -1.98 -18.17 -31.37
N PRO A 649 -1.95 -18.70 -32.61
CA PRO A 649 -2.16 -20.13 -32.86
C PRO A 649 -1.24 -21.02 -32.02
N ALA A 650 -1.76 -22.12 -31.46
CA ALA A 650 -1.03 -23.04 -30.57
C ALA A 650 0.29 -23.58 -31.15
N ALA A 651 0.40 -23.69 -32.48
CA ALA A 651 1.62 -24.09 -33.16
C ALA A 651 2.77 -23.08 -33.00
N LEU A 652 2.46 -21.80 -32.77
CA LEU A 652 3.42 -20.72 -32.54
C LEU A 652 3.80 -20.60 -31.07
N GLN A 653 2.85 -20.77 -30.15
CA GLN A 653 3.09 -20.67 -28.71
C GLN A 653 4.25 -21.58 -28.25
N ASN A 654 4.26 -22.83 -28.73
CA ASN A 654 5.32 -23.80 -28.42
C ASN A 654 6.69 -23.48 -29.04
N GLY A 655 6.71 -22.72 -30.15
CA GLY A 655 7.94 -22.37 -30.87
C GLY A 655 8.60 -21.08 -30.38
N LEU A 656 7.80 -20.12 -29.91
CA LEU A 656 8.26 -18.82 -29.40
C LEU A 656 8.78 -18.90 -27.96
N GLY A 657 8.24 -19.85 -27.18
CA GLY A 657 8.52 -19.98 -25.75
C GLY A 657 7.60 -19.11 -24.91
N LYS A 658 7.35 -19.54 -23.66
CA LYS A 658 6.41 -18.89 -22.72
C LYS A 658 6.79 -17.45 -22.36
N ASP A 659 8.07 -17.10 -22.53
CA ASP A 659 8.67 -15.83 -22.13
C ASP A 659 8.73 -14.82 -23.28
N ALA A 660 8.17 -15.16 -24.45
CA ALA A 660 8.20 -14.31 -25.63
C ALA A 660 7.36 -13.04 -25.45
N LYS A 661 7.91 -11.90 -25.85
CA LYS A 661 7.13 -10.66 -26.04
C LYS A 661 6.79 -10.52 -27.51
N VAL A 662 5.50 -10.46 -27.83
CA VAL A 662 5.01 -10.30 -29.20
C VAL A 662 4.45 -8.90 -29.37
N LEU A 663 4.88 -8.22 -30.42
CA LEU A 663 4.51 -6.86 -30.76
C LEU A 663 3.76 -6.86 -32.09
N ASP A 664 2.63 -6.18 -32.16
CA ASP A 664 2.00 -5.79 -33.42
C ASP A 664 2.34 -4.33 -33.72
N LEU A 665 2.94 -4.10 -34.90
CA LEU A 665 3.27 -2.78 -35.40
C LEU A 665 2.47 -2.50 -36.66
N LYS A 666 1.65 -1.46 -36.60
CA LYS A 666 0.80 -1.07 -37.72
C LYS A 666 0.73 0.44 -37.87
N LEU A 667 0.93 0.91 -39.10
CA LEU A 667 0.70 2.29 -39.51
C LEU A 667 -0.53 2.33 -40.40
N ALA A 668 -1.59 2.99 -39.91
CA ALA A 668 -2.85 3.17 -40.61
C ALA A 668 -2.96 4.59 -41.17
N THR A 669 -3.45 4.70 -42.40
CA THR A 669 -3.81 5.98 -43.03
C THR A 669 -5.31 5.97 -43.37
N PRO A 670 -5.89 7.11 -43.78
CA PRO A 670 -7.28 7.16 -44.22
C PRO A 670 -7.61 6.23 -45.41
N LYS A 671 -6.60 5.79 -46.18
CA LYS A 671 -6.78 4.84 -47.30
C LYS A 671 -6.53 3.37 -46.92
N GLY A 672 -6.20 3.11 -45.66
CA GLY A 672 -5.91 1.77 -45.14
C GLY A 672 -4.49 1.65 -44.60
N ASN A 673 -4.08 0.42 -44.30
CA ASN A 673 -2.78 0.16 -43.69
C ASN A 673 -1.64 0.34 -44.69
N VAL A 674 -0.55 0.95 -44.24
CA VAL A 674 0.72 0.91 -44.96
C VAL A 674 1.21 -0.54 -44.98
N THR A 675 1.52 -1.08 -46.16
CA THR A 675 1.89 -2.51 -46.31
C THR A 675 3.38 -2.72 -46.49
N ASN A 676 4.12 -1.68 -46.88
CA ASN A 676 5.58 -1.65 -46.98
C ASN A 676 6.06 -0.18 -46.93
N PHE A 677 7.33 0.02 -46.64
CA PHE A 677 7.94 1.35 -46.58
C PHE A 677 8.74 1.73 -47.85
N ASN A 678 8.52 1.05 -48.98
CA ASN A 678 9.18 1.31 -50.28
C ASN A 678 10.71 1.50 -50.22
N GLY A 679 11.40 0.78 -49.33
CA GLY A 679 12.86 0.88 -49.13
C GLY A 679 13.30 1.90 -48.06
N GLY A 680 12.35 2.50 -47.34
CA GLY A 680 12.58 3.17 -46.07
C GLY A 680 12.65 2.21 -44.90
N THR A 681 13.15 2.73 -43.78
CA THR A 681 13.49 1.97 -42.58
C THR A 681 12.70 2.49 -41.39
N VAL A 682 12.04 1.57 -40.69
CA VAL A 682 11.49 1.81 -39.35
C VAL A 682 12.39 1.14 -38.33
N THR A 683 12.88 1.90 -37.37
CA THR A 683 13.63 1.38 -36.21
C THR A 683 12.67 1.21 -35.05
N VAL A 684 12.72 0.05 -34.40
CA VAL A 684 11.87 -0.28 -33.25
C VAL A 684 12.78 -0.63 -32.08
N GLU A 685 12.55 0.01 -30.94
CA GLU A 685 13.21 -0.30 -29.66
C GLU A 685 12.14 -0.67 -28.64
N THR A 686 12.30 -1.81 -27.99
CA THR A 686 11.31 -2.33 -27.06
C THR A 686 11.96 -3.15 -25.96
N GLN A 687 11.41 -3.08 -24.76
CA GLN A 687 11.95 -3.77 -23.60
C GLN A 687 12.14 -5.27 -23.83
N ILE A 688 13.34 -5.76 -23.50
CA ILE A 688 13.64 -7.19 -23.44
C ILE A 688 12.91 -7.76 -22.21
N PRO A 689 12.13 -8.86 -22.35
CA PRO A 689 11.53 -9.55 -21.20
C PRO A 689 12.58 -9.88 -20.14
N ALA A 690 12.29 -9.63 -18.87
CA ALA A 690 13.25 -9.84 -17.78
C ALA A 690 13.72 -11.30 -17.65
N SER A 691 12.99 -12.25 -18.23
CA SER A 691 13.35 -13.67 -18.30
C SER A 691 14.28 -14.03 -19.46
N ILE A 692 14.64 -13.08 -20.32
CA ILE A 692 15.56 -13.25 -21.45
C ILE A 692 16.80 -12.39 -21.19
N GLU A 693 17.95 -13.04 -21.08
CA GLU A 693 19.23 -12.34 -20.97
C GLU A 693 19.51 -11.53 -22.24
N ALA A 694 20.00 -10.30 -22.10
CA ALA A 694 20.19 -9.38 -23.21
C ALA A 694 21.10 -9.94 -24.32
N GLU A 695 22.08 -10.76 -23.96
CA GLU A 695 22.99 -11.42 -24.90
C GLU A 695 22.34 -12.61 -25.65
N ASP A 696 21.24 -13.16 -25.13
CA ASP A 696 20.48 -14.26 -25.73
C ASP A 696 19.21 -13.79 -26.45
N ALA A 697 18.87 -12.51 -26.36
CA ALA A 697 17.74 -11.95 -27.08
C ALA A 697 17.93 -12.02 -28.61
N ALA A 698 16.86 -12.34 -29.32
CA ALA A 698 16.74 -12.34 -30.77
C ALA A 698 15.35 -11.84 -31.19
N CYS A 699 15.25 -11.29 -32.40
CA CYS A 699 13.97 -10.87 -32.98
C CYS A 699 13.64 -11.69 -34.22
N ILE A 700 12.36 -12.04 -34.35
CA ILE A 700 11.78 -12.62 -35.56
C ILE A 700 10.54 -11.84 -35.97
N TYR A 701 10.21 -11.82 -37.26
CA TYR A 701 8.91 -11.38 -37.74
C TYR A 701 8.06 -12.58 -38.17
N LEU A 702 6.75 -12.45 -38.04
CA LEU A 702 5.75 -13.45 -38.44
C LEU A 702 4.96 -12.93 -39.64
N ASP A 703 5.01 -13.63 -40.77
CA ASP A 703 4.15 -13.29 -41.91
C ASP A 703 2.68 -13.68 -41.69
N ASN A 704 1.81 -13.33 -42.64
CA ASN A 704 0.37 -13.65 -42.58
C ASN A 704 0.06 -15.16 -42.54
N ASP A 705 1.01 -16.00 -42.96
CA ASP A 705 0.94 -17.46 -42.90
C ASP A 705 1.52 -18.01 -41.58
N ASN A 706 1.91 -17.11 -40.65
CA ASN A 706 2.61 -17.38 -39.40
C ASN A 706 4.00 -18.02 -39.58
N ASN A 707 4.66 -17.77 -40.70
CA ASN A 707 6.04 -18.18 -40.91
C ASN A 707 6.97 -17.20 -40.19
N ALA A 708 7.93 -17.74 -39.45
CA ALA A 708 8.94 -16.99 -38.71
C ALA A 708 10.19 -16.76 -39.56
N PHE A 709 10.70 -15.53 -39.51
CA PHE A 709 11.91 -15.11 -40.22
C PHE A 709 12.77 -14.26 -39.29
N ALA A 710 14.09 -14.47 -39.35
CA ALA A 710 15.04 -13.70 -38.53
C ALA A 710 15.01 -12.21 -38.89
N VAL A 711 14.98 -11.37 -37.86
CA VAL A 711 15.13 -9.91 -37.99
C VAL A 711 16.46 -9.53 -37.32
N PRO A 712 17.44 -9.03 -38.08
CA PRO A 712 18.68 -8.53 -37.50
C PRO A 712 18.41 -7.41 -36.49
N GLY A 713 19.08 -7.49 -35.35
CA GLY A 713 18.95 -6.51 -34.28
C GLY A 713 20.03 -6.71 -33.22
N LYS A 714 19.95 -5.92 -32.16
CA LYS A 714 20.90 -5.95 -31.04
C LYS A 714 20.24 -5.44 -29.77
N ALA A 715 20.74 -5.90 -28.62
CA ALA A 715 20.39 -5.29 -27.35
C ALA A 715 21.05 -3.90 -27.23
N VAL A 716 20.30 -2.92 -26.74
CA VAL A 716 20.73 -1.54 -26.47
C VAL A 716 20.29 -1.12 -25.08
N LYS A 717 20.92 -0.10 -24.52
CA LYS A 717 20.51 0.47 -23.23
C LYS A 717 19.44 1.53 -23.50
N GLY A 718 18.22 1.27 -23.04
CA GLY A 718 17.08 2.18 -23.14
C GLY A 718 17.26 3.44 -22.29
N ALA A 719 16.42 4.45 -22.54
CA ALA A 719 16.48 5.75 -21.87
C ALA A 719 16.24 5.66 -20.35
N ASN A 720 15.52 4.63 -19.89
CA ASN A 720 15.25 4.33 -18.47
C ASN A 720 16.35 3.48 -17.78
N GLY A 721 17.40 3.12 -18.51
CA GLY A 721 18.50 2.28 -18.03
C GLY A 721 18.26 0.77 -18.12
N GLN A 722 17.08 0.32 -18.55
CA GLN A 722 16.78 -1.08 -18.87
C GLN A 722 17.33 -1.47 -20.25
N MET A 723 17.38 -2.76 -20.54
CA MET A 723 17.85 -3.26 -21.83
C MET A 723 16.68 -3.44 -22.80
N ASP A 724 16.78 -2.79 -23.95
CA ASP A 724 15.82 -2.89 -25.05
C ASP A 724 16.43 -3.68 -26.20
N TYR A 725 15.58 -4.30 -27.02
CA TYR A 725 16.00 -4.91 -28.27
C TYR A 725 15.69 -3.95 -29.43
N GLN A 726 16.75 -3.47 -30.09
CA GLN A 726 16.65 -2.60 -31.26
C GLN A 726 16.71 -3.43 -32.54
N PHE A 727 15.73 -3.27 -33.41
CA PHE A 727 15.71 -3.88 -34.74
C PHE A 727 15.17 -2.90 -35.79
N THR A 728 15.41 -3.20 -37.06
CA THR A 728 14.87 -2.41 -38.18
C THR A 728 13.96 -3.24 -39.06
N THR A 729 12.97 -2.60 -39.67
CA THR A 729 12.03 -3.24 -40.57
C THR A 729 11.59 -2.36 -41.73
N GLY A 730 11.23 -3.00 -42.84
CA GLY A 730 10.69 -2.40 -44.06
C GLY A 730 9.18 -2.57 -44.24
N HIS A 731 8.47 -3.16 -43.27
CA HIS A 731 7.03 -3.42 -43.35
C HIS A 731 6.34 -3.53 -41.98
N ASN A 732 5.01 -3.42 -41.98
CA ASN A 732 4.17 -3.76 -40.82
C ASN A 732 4.06 -5.28 -40.67
N SER A 733 4.18 -5.80 -39.44
CA SER A 733 4.14 -7.23 -39.13
C SER A 733 4.06 -7.44 -37.62
N HIS A 734 3.84 -8.69 -37.20
CA HIS A 734 4.09 -9.08 -35.82
C HIS A 734 5.58 -9.39 -35.63
N TYR A 735 6.16 -8.84 -34.58
CA TYR A 735 7.54 -9.11 -34.17
C TYR A 735 7.55 -9.82 -32.84
N ALA A 736 8.45 -10.77 -32.65
CA ALA A 736 8.61 -11.46 -31.37
C ALA A 736 10.05 -11.33 -30.87
N ILE A 737 10.19 -10.84 -29.64
CA ILE A 737 11.44 -10.88 -28.89
C ILE A 737 11.47 -12.21 -28.12
N VAL A 738 12.45 -13.03 -28.46
CA VAL A 738 12.60 -14.41 -28.00
C VAL A 738 14.07 -14.70 -27.68
N THR A 739 14.36 -15.87 -27.11
CA THR A 739 15.73 -16.37 -27.03
C THR A 739 16.24 -16.77 -28.42
N LYS A 740 17.55 -16.78 -28.64
CA LYS A 740 18.16 -17.25 -29.90
C LYS A 740 17.75 -18.67 -30.23
N GLU A 741 17.70 -19.55 -29.23
CA GLU A 741 17.26 -20.94 -29.39
C GLU A 741 15.81 -21.04 -29.91
N ASN A 742 14.90 -20.24 -29.35
CA ASN A 742 13.50 -20.25 -29.78
C ASN A 742 13.33 -19.64 -31.18
N ALA A 743 14.09 -18.59 -31.52
CA ALA A 743 14.13 -18.06 -32.88
C ALA A 743 14.54 -19.15 -33.90
N GLU A 744 15.62 -19.90 -33.61
CA GLU A 744 16.09 -21.00 -34.46
C GLU A 744 15.03 -22.09 -34.62
N LYS A 745 14.37 -22.50 -33.53
CA LYS A 745 13.28 -23.49 -33.55
C LYS A 745 12.11 -23.02 -34.42
N ALA A 746 11.67 -21.78 -34.25
CA ALA A 746 10.55 -21.21 -35.02
C ALA A 746 10.86 -21.13 -36.53
N ILE A 747 12.07 -20.71 -36.90
CA ILE A 747 12.53 -20.62 -38.29
C ILE A 747 12.69 -22.03 -38.90
N ALA A 748 13.20 -22.99 -38.14
CA ALA A 748 13.32 -24.37 -38.59
C ALA A 748 11.94 -25.01 -38.86
N ALA A 749 10.95 -24.75 -37.99
CA ALA A 749 9.57 -25.20 -38.18
C ALA A 749 8.94 -24.61 -39.46
N THR A 750 9.16 -23.32 -39.71
CA THR A 750 8.77 -22.63 -40.95
C THR A 750 9.37 -23.31 -42.18
N THR A 751 10.68 -23.55 -42.15
CA THR A 751 11.41 -24.22 -43.23
C THR A 751 10.86 -25.63 -43.49
N ALA A 752 10.56 -26.39 -42.44
CA ALA A 752 9.97 -27.72 -42.54
C ALA A 752 8.56 -27.68 -43.18
N SER A 753 7.72 -26.74 -42.76
CA SER A 753 6.37 -26.52 -43.29
C SER A 753 6.40 -26.16 -44.77
N GLN A 754 7.23 -25.21 -45.18
CA GLN A 754 7.38 -24.82 -46.59
C GLN A 754 7.92 -25.96 -47.46
N ASN A 755 8.89 -26.72 -46.93
CA ASN A 755 9.37 -27.93 -47.59
C ASN A 755 8.24 -28.96 -47.76
N ALA A 756 7.40 -29.18 -46.75
CA ALA A 756 6.25 -30.08 -46.84
C ALA A 756 5.21 -29.61 -47.88
N LYS A 757 4.84 -28.31 -47.86
CA LYS A 757 3.95 -27.68 -48.87
C LYS A 757 4.51 -27.89 -50.28
N THR A 758 5.81 -27.65 -50.48
CA THR A 758 6.50 -27.87 -51.77
C THR A 758 6.49 -29.35 -52.18
N LYS A 759 6.79 -30.28 -51.27
CA LYS A 759 6.75 -31.73 -51.55
C LYS A 759 5.36 -32.17 -52.00
N LYS A 760 4.29 -31.67 -51.35
CA LYS A 760 2.89 -31.96 -51.70
C LYS A 760 2.55 -31.41 -53.09
N ALA A 761 2.93 -30.17 -53.38
CA ALA A 761 2.68 -29.55 -54.68
C ALA A 761 3.43 -30.23 -55.85
N VAL A 762 4.67 -30.72 -55.62
CA VAL A 762 5.39 -31.55 -56.60
C VAL A 762 4.63 -32.86 -56.88
N LYS A 763 4.18 -33.57 -55.83
CA LYS A 763 3.42 -34.82 -55.99
C LYS A 763 2.09 -34.61 -56.74
N ALA A 764 1.42 -33.49 -56.51
CA ALA A 764 0.17 -33.13 -57.16
C ALA A 764 0.32 -32.73 -58.64
N THR A 765 1.54 -32.39 -59.09
CA THR A 765 1.79 -31.96 -60.46
C THR A 765 1.58 -33.10 -61.46
N LYS A 766 0.71 -32.88 -62.44
CA LYS A 766 0.44 -33.84 -63.53
C LYS A 766 1.37 -33.57 -64.71
N VAL A 767 1.94 -34.64 -65.27
CA VAL A 767 2.77 -34.58 -66.49
C VAL A 767 2.02 -35.27 -67.62
N LYS A 768 1.71 -34.55 -68.70
CA LYS A 768 1.05 -35.11 -69.88
C LYS A 768 2.09 -35.38 -70.96
N LEU A 769 2.22 -36.64 -71.36
CA LEU A 769 3.16 -37.12 -72.37
C LEU A 769 2.48 -37.22 -73.74
N SER A 770 3.13 -36.71 -74.77
CA SER A 770 2.74 -36.79 -76.19
C SER A 770 3.91 -37.26 -77.06
N LYS A 771 3.63 -37.74 -78.28
CA LYS A 771 4.64 -38.22 -79.22
C LYS A 771 4.56 -37.50 -80.56
N LYS A 772 5.72 -37.30 -81.20
CA LYS A 772 5.89 -36.96 -82.61
C LYS A 772 6.85 -37.98 -83.22
N ALA A 773 6.36 -38.82 -84.12
CA ALA A 773 7.15 -39.93 -84.69
C ALA A 773 7.36 -39.76 -86.20
N SER A 774 8.54 -40.14 -86.69
CA SER A 774 8.88 -40.27 -88.11
C SER A 774 9.44 -41.67 -88.42
N ALA A 775 9.71 -41.98 -89.69
CA ALA A 775 10.13 -43.33 -90.12
C ALA A 775 11.35 -43.88 -89.36
N LYS A 776 12.32 -43.02 -88.98
CA LYS A 776 13.60 -43.44 -88.34
C LYS A 776 13.78 -42.97 -86.88
N LYS A 777 12.99 -42.01 -86.40
CA LYS A 777 13.15 -41.39 -85.06
C LYS A 777 11.79 -41.12 -84.40
N ALA A 778 11.78 -41.10 -83.08
CA ALA A 778 10.63 -40.65 -82.30
C ALA A 778 11.06 -39.59 -81.29
N LYS A 779 10.23 -38.56 -81.12
CA LYS A 779 10.37 -37.51 -80.10
C LYS A 779 9.20 -37.58 -79.14
N LEU A 780 9.50 -37.80 -77.88
CA LEU A 780 8.57 -37.62 -76.77
C LEU A 780 8.58 -36.16 -76.36
N ASN A 781 7.42 -35.55 -76.19
CA ASN A 781 7.25 -34.23 -75.61
C ASN A 781 6.33 -34.32 -74.40
N TRP A 782 6.49 -33.46 -73.40
CA TRP A 782 5.60 -33.44 -72.26
C TRP A 782 5.37 -32.03 -71.73
N LYS A 783 4.19 -31.82 -71.13
CA LYS A 783 3.81 -30.59 -70.44
C LYS A 783 3.41 -30.90 -69.01
N ALA A 784 3.98 -30.16 -68.06
CA ALA A 784 3.57 -30.19 -66.66
C ALA A 784 2.50 -29.12 -66.41
N SER A 785 1.49 -29.41 -65.58
CA SER A 785 0.34 -28.52 -65.33
C SER A 785 0.18 -28.14 -63.84
N GLY A 786 1.28 -27.96 -63.11
CA GLY A 786 1.28 -27.60 -61.68
C GLY A 786 1.85 -26.20 -61.41
N THR A 787 1.69 -25.73 -60.18
CA THR A 787 2.19 -24.41 -59.71
C THR A 787 3.68 -24.41 -59.37
N VAL A 788 4.31 -25.58 -59.29
CA VAL A 788 5.74 -25.71 -58.99
C VAL A 788 6.54 -25.81 -60.29
N SER A 789 7.57 -24.96 -60.43
CA SER A 789 8.53 -25.04 -61.53
C SER A 789 9.35 -26.34 -61.47
N LEU A 790 9.36 -27.09 -62.57
CA LEU A 790 10.02 -28.39 -62.71
C LEU A 790 10.99 -28.36 -63.89
N THR A 791 12.28 -28.55 -63.59
CA THR A 791 13.37 -28.42 -64.58
C THR A 791 14.07 -29.74 -64.89
N THR A 792 13.71 -30.86 -64.22
CA THR A 792 14.38 -32.15 -64.41
C THR A 792 13.39 -33.31 -64.56
N TYR A 793 13.58 -34.14 -65.58
CA TYR A 793 12.67 -35.21 -65.98
C TYR A 793 13.39 -36.53 -66.20
N ARG A 794 12.76 -37.64 -65.81
CA ARG A 794 13.24 -39.00 -66.07
C ARG A 794 12.31 -39.70 -67.05
N VAL A 795 12.89 -40.20 -68.15
CA VAL A 795 12.21 -40.96 -69.20
C VAL A 795 12.39 -42.44 -68.95
N TYR A 796 11.28 -43.17 -68.88
CA TYR A 796 11.25 -44.61 -68.64
C TYR A 796 10.72 -45.35 -69.86
N ARG A 797 11.24 -46.56 -70.10
CA ARG A 797 10.86 -47.44 -71.22
C ARG A 797 10.64 -48.87 -70.73
N SER A 798 9.62 -49.55 -71.25
CA SER A 798 9.37 -50.99 -71.06
C SER A 798 8.93 -51.68 -72.35
N ALA A 799 9.17 -52.99 -72.44
CA ALA A 799 8.56 -53.84 -73.46
C ALA A 799 7.10 -54.24 -73.12
N LYS A 800 6.69 -54.14 -71.85
CA LYS A 800 5.33 -54.47 -71.38
C LYS A 800 4.61 -53.20 -70.93
N LYS A 801 3.30 -53.07 -71.22
CA LYS A 801 2.50 -51.88 -70.86
C LYS A 801 2.44 -51.65 -69.35
N ALA A 802 2.25 -52.71 -68.56
CA ALA A 802 1.97 -52.61 -67.13
C ALA A 802 3.20 -52.64 -66.22
N SER A 803 4.33 -53.24 -66.65
CA SER A 803 5.48 -53.52 -65.77
C SER A 803 6.81 -53.45 -66.52
N GLY A 804 7.94 -53.56 -65.81
CA GLY A 804 9.29 -53.68 -66.40
C GLY A 804 9.93 -52.37 -66.90
N TYR A 805 9.43 -51.21 -66.48
CA TYR A 805 9.97 -49.91 -66.88
C TYR A 805 11.35 -49.65 -66.27
N LYS A 806 12.35 -49.36 -67.12
CA LYS A 806 13.68 -48.88 -66.69
C LYS A 806 13.87 -47.42 -67.09
N CYS A 807 14.53 -46.64 -66.23
CA CYS A 807 14.92 -45.27 -66.56
C CYS A 807 16.00 -45.33 -67.64
N ILE A 808 15.79 -44.67 -68.78
CA ILE A 808 16.73 -44.67 -69.90
C ILE A 808 17.44 -43.32 -70.08
N LYS A 809 16.87 -42.24 -69.55
CA LYS A 809 17.49 -40.91 -69.60
C LYS A 809 16.92 -39.98 -68.54
N THR A 810 17.78 -39.15 -67.97
CA THR A 810 17.41 -37.93 -67.24
C THR A 810 17.71 -36.73 -68.15
N VAL A 811 16.76 -35.81 -68.30
CA VAL A 811 16.89 -34.62 -69.15
C VAL A 811 16.38 -33.38 -68.43
N LYS A 812 16.90 -32.21 -68.80
CA LYS A 812 16.37 -30.91 -68.35
C LYS A 812 15.38 -30.26 -69.33
N SER A 813 15.33 -30.76 -70.57
CA SER A 813 14.36 -30.34 -71.59
C SER A 813 12.99 -31.00 -71.37
N THR A 814 11.93 -30.38 -71.91
CA THR A 814 10.56 -30.92 -71.92
C THR A 814 10.29 -31.94 -73.02
N HIS A 815 11.36 -32.53 -73.55
CA HIS A 815 11.31 -33.52 -74.62
C HIS A 815 12.52 -34.46 -74.62
N TYR A 816 12.40 -35.59 -75.32
CA TYR A 816 13.51 -36.52 -75.57
C TYR A 816 13.35 -37.21 -76.94
N THR A 817 14.39 -37.15 -77.77
CA THR A 817 14.42 -37.76 -79.11
C THR A 817 15.31 -39.01 -79.10
N PHE A 818 14.83 -40.09 -79.71
CA PHE A 818 15.58 -41.34 -79.84
C PHE A 818 15.35 -42.02 -81.20
N LYS A 819 16.27 -42.91 -81.59
CA LYS A 819 16.14 -43.73 -82.81
C LYS A 819 15.04 -44.78 -82.60
N LYS A 820 14.09 -44.90 -83.53
CA LYS A 820 12.95 -45.82 -83.44
C LYS A 820 13.34 -47.19 -84.04
N ASN A 821 12.98 -48.28 -83.36
CA ASN A 821 13.09 -49.63 -83.93
C ASN A 821 11.75 -49.98 -84.60
N ALA A 822 11.74 -50.20 -85.93
CA ALA A 822 10.52 -50.49 -86.67
C ALA A 822 9.90 -51.87 -86.33
N LYS A 823 10.70 -52.80 -85.80
CA LYS A 823 10.28 -54.20 -85.53
C LYS A 823 9.83 -54.46 -84.09
N LYS A 824 9.96 -53.50 -83.17
CA LYS A 824 9.59 -53.66 -81.75
C LYS A 824 8.89 -52.42 -81.22
N HIS A 825 7.81 -52.65 -80.47
CA HIS A 825 7.11 -51.59 -79.76
C HIS A 825 7.60 -51.49 -78.32
N TYR A 826 7.68 -50.25 -77.84
CA TYR A 826 7.96 -49.98 -76.43
C TYR A 826 6.94 -49.02 -75.85
N TYR A 827 6.74 -49.14 -74.55
CA TYR A 827 5.91 -48.27 -73.76
C TYR A 827 6.77 -47.27 -73.00
N TYR A 828 6.38 -46.00 -73.03
CA TYR A 828 7.11 -44.90 -72.43
C TYR A 828 6.23 -44.18 -71.41
N LYS A 829 6.85 -43.80 -70.30
CA LYS A 829 6.28 -42.89 -69.32
C LYS A 829 7.37 -41.94 -68.81
N VAL A 830 6.97 -40.74 -68.44
CA VAL A 830 7.88 -39.71 -67.93
C VAL A 830 7.40 -39.28 -66.56
N ARG A 831 8.33 -38.95 -65.66
CA ARG A 831 8.00 -38.21 -64.45
C ARG A 831 9.04 -37.13 -64.22
N ALA A 832 8.64 -36.03 -63.61
CA ALA A 832 9.57 -34.99 -63.19
C ALA A 832 10.02 -35.22 -61.75
N TYR A 833 11.05 -34.50 -61.33
CA TYR A 833 11.38 -34.37 -59.91
C TYR A 833 11.98 -33.00 -59.59
N LYS A 834 11.84 -32.61 -58.32
CA LYS A 834 12.49 -31.43 -57.73
C LYS A 834 13.24 -31.86 -56.47
N LYS A 835 14.42 -31.30 -56.24
CA LYS A 835 15.16 -31.50 -54.99
C LYS A 835 14.58 -30.55 -53.93
N VAL A 836 14.13 -31.10 -52.80
CA VAL A 836 13.56 -30.33 -51.67
C VAL A 836 14.25 -30.82 -50.40
N ALA A 837 14.91 -29.91 -49.66
CA ALA A 837 15.77 -30.26 -48.52
C ALA A 837 16.74 -31.42 -48.84
N GLY A 838 17.46 -31.34 -49.96
CA GLY A 838 18.40 -32.37 -50.40
C GLY A 838 17.77 -33.65 -50.99
N VAL A 839 16.46 -33.88 -50.85
CA VAL A 839 15.78 -35.11 -51.29
C VAL A 839 15.06 -34.93 -52.63
N ASN A 840 15.19 -35.89 -53.54
CA ASN A 840 14.46 -35.90 -54.82
C ASN A 840 12.99 -36.28 -54.62
N VAL A 841 12.07 -35.33 -54.80
CA VAL A 841 10.62 -35.56 -54.76
C VAL A 841 10.07 -35.63 -56.18
N TYR A 842 9.37 -36.71 -56.48
CA TYR A 842 8.91 -37.03 -57.84
C TYR A 842 7.43 -36.73 -58.03
N THR A 843 7.06 -36.33 -59.25
CA THR A 843 5.66 -36.31 -59.69
C THR A 843 5.15 -37.74 -59.87
N ASN A 844 3.83 -37.89 -59.97
CA ASN A 844 3.25 -39.08 -60.57
C ASN A 844 3.78 -39.30 -62.00
N TYR A 845 3.76 -40.55 -62.45
CA TYR A 845 4.08 -40.86 -63.84
C TYR A 845 3.03 -40.26 -64.79
N SER A 846 3.48 -39.85 -65.97
CA SER A 846 2.60 -39.45 -67.06
C SER A 846 1.73 -40.61 -67.54
N ASN A 847 0.78 -40.29 -68.42
CA ASN A 847 0.17 -41.30 -69.28
C ASN A 847 1.24 -42.12 -70.02
N ILE A 848 0.92 -43.39 -70.26
CA ILE A 848 1.79 -44.33 -70.97
C ILE A 848 1.55 -44.20 -72.47
N LEU A 849 2.62 -44.06 -73.25
CA LEU A 849 2.55 -44.05 -74.71
C LEU A 849 3.27 -45.26 -75.31
N ARG A 850 2.60 -45.94 -76.24
CA ARG A 850 3.21 -46.95 -77.11
C ARG A 850 3.81 -46.29 -78.35
N ILE A 851 5.07 -46.59 -78.64
CA ILE A 851 5.81 -46.10 -79.82
C ILE A 851 6.33 -47.27 -80.63
#